data_AF-F7YTM3-F1
#
_entry.id   AF-F7YTM3-F1
#
_cell.length_a   1.000
_cell.length_b   1.000
_cell.length_c   1.000
_cell.angle_alpha   90.00
_cell.angle_beta   90.00
_cell.angle_gamma   90.00
#
_symmetry.space_group_name_H-M   'P 1'
#
loop_
_entity.id
_entity.type
_entity.pdbx_description
1 polymer ?
#
loop_
_entity_poly.entity_id
_entity_poly.type
_entity_poly.pdbx_seq_one_letter_code
_entity_poly.pdbx_strand_id
1 'polypeptide(L)'
;MAMEDKIFVITSVGLSLVENYSKNGGTAYLSSDLLQKSKSENCHIYKDEIEKRDIKSWISKLEEKECINCCAEIKSLEKIVRRLENKSSNQALEVVLIKSDTIGCHISVEVLLKVLPDVLGSVLQENIQLQISKKFIKDLNLENPKTFRQGIKNLVCEVSSFFDKGKLVFDITGGYKSVIAVLSILAQINQSPAFYVYEDTDCLIEIPPAPIRPDLAFFEKYKELFQKDGIVPENEIPNGFPEELLDILDENENGKFYYLNPFAKELFKKCGKYALDSKSFLETYEHSSYEEIERIITVVGSSVFERNELLGKDDIEKAERSPANCEERECKKLEKKLKDKQNENLNCAELDSIMTILKKNNIDHSRVEIYLLYTDTLISKLAAEYVKNRLEKMGIKSKSSVIQGLRIDDSDKFIKMGLVNLLNEVYKIADRNWKKVCFNITTGFKSIVPYLTFLAMVNKSRIFYKFELADELFQIPPLPISIDWSLIKNNEKNLLEVEFGDCCISKQSYEELRSLVEKSGDKYVFTGVGRILWKKYLEINDIHALYLSDSALKKYEKLKKSDENHSTAFEKSLKELLKELHNVGENFKSRDKLCHDVGCEELKKKGFCIFKDEKERLQLRIIWKCEKTELYNTYKVYVNEFYIGKEVHNAENEYVNKCRESAEKILKVGGYRLCKLCKDGLIVLT
;
A
#
# COMPACT_ATOMS: atom_id res chain seq x y z
N MET A 1 8.53 37.53 2.48
CA MET A 1 8.01 37.24 1.12
C MET A 1 9.07 36.56 0.23
N ALA A 2 9.90 35.64 0.73
CA ALA A 2 10.93 34.97 -0.08
C ALA A 2 11.21 33.49 0.29
N MET A 3 10.35 32.85 1.11
CA MET A 3 10.56 31.47 1.59
C MET A 3 9.66 30.43 0.88
N GLU A 4 8.64 30.83 0.11
CA GLU A 4 7.69 29.90 -0.55
C GLU A 4 8.22 29.27 -1.85
N ASP A 5 9.37 29.74 -2.36
CA ASP A 5 9.91 29.34 -3.67
C ASP A 5 11.09 28.36 -3.60
N LYS A 6 11.42 27.82 -2.42
CA LYS A 6 12.45 26.79 -2.28
C LYS A 6 11.85 25.38 -2.21
N ILE A 7 12.33 24.49 -3.07
CA ILE A 7 12.03 23.04 -3.03
C ILE A 7 13.21 22.29 -2.41
N PHE A 8 12.90 21.40 -1.47
CA PHE A 8 13.83 20.45 -0.90
C PHE A 8 13.49 19.04 -1.39
N VAL A 9 14.41 18.39 -2.08
CA VAL A 9 14.31 16.97 -2.44
C VAL A 9 15.11 16.16 -1.43
N ILE A 10 14.42 15.44 -0.55
CA ILE A 10 15.03 14.61 0.49
C ILE A 10 15.22 13.21 -0.07
N THR A 11 16.45 12.72 -0.15
CA THR A 11 16.76 11.38 -0.68
C THR A 11 17.65 10.59 0.28
N SER A 12 17.29 9.34 0.57
CA SER A 12 18.17 8.42 1.32
C SER A 12 19.15 7.70 0.41
N VAL A 13 20.44 7.77 0.76
CA VAL A 13 21.50 7.17 -0.05
C VAL A 13 21.77 5.74 0.38
N GLY A 14 21.59 4.80 -0.54
CA GLY A 14 21.90 3.39 -0.40
C GLY A 14 23.29 3.02 -0.90
N LEU A 15 23.45 1.72 -1.19
CA LEU A 15 24.71 1.11 -1.63
C LEU A 15 24.79 0.88 -3.15
N SER A 16 23.72 1.20 -3.88
CA SER A 16 23.57 0.85 -5.30
C SER A 16 24.73 1.33 -6.17
N LEU A 17 25.29 2.51 -5.87
CA LEU A 17 26.44 3.05 -6.59
C LEU A 17 27.70 2.19 -6.44
N VAL A 18 28.04 1.82 -5.20
CA VAL A 18 29.25 1.02 -4.91
C VAL A 18 29.06 -0.42 -5.42
N GLU A 19 27.85 -0.97 -5.30
CA GLU A 19 27.50 -2.29 -5.82
C GLU A 19 27.62 -2.34 -7.36
N ASN A 20 27.08 -1.33 -8.06
CA ASN A 20 27.15 -1.26 -9.53
C ASN A 20 28.57 -1.02 -10.03
N TYR A 21 29.36 -0.19 -9.35
CA TYR A 21 30.79 -0.04 -9.66
C TYR A 21 31.54 -1.38 -9.58
N SER A 22 31.29 -2.14 -8.51
CA SER A 22 31.90 -3.45 -8.30
C SER A 22 31.49 -4.45 -9.38
N LYS A 23 30.20 -4.44 -9.79
CA LYS A 23 29.70 -5.28 -10.90
C LYS A 23 30.37 -4.97 -12.24
N ASN A 24 30.78 -3.72 -12.47
CA ASN A 24 31.43 -3.28 -13.71
C ASN A 24 32.95 -3.45 -13.71
N GLY A 25 33.48 -4.40 -12.94
CA GLY A 25 34.91 -4.71 -12.88
C GLY A 25 35.74 -3.71 -12.08
N GLY A 26 35.08 -2.81 -11.33
CA GLY A 26 35.75 -1.98 -10.34
C GLY A 26 36.41 -2.83 -9.26
N THR A 27 37.65 -2.52 -8.89
CA THR A 27 38.32 -3.16 -7.75
C THR A 27 37.60 -2.77 -6.46
N ALA A 28 36.70 -3.64 -5.99
CA ALA A 28 36.11 -3.52 -4.67
C ALA A 28 37.16 -3.95 -3.63
N TYR A 29 37.77 -2.99 -2.93
CA TYR A 29 38.70 -3.34 -1.84
C TYR A 29 37.96 -3.73 -0.56
N LEU A 30 36.62 -3.62 -0.55
CA LEU A 30 35.74 -3.93 0.56
C LEU A 30 34.70 -4.98 0.14
N SER A 31 34.48 -5.98 0.99
CA SER A 31 33.37 -6.94 0.82
C SER A 31 32.02 -6.27 1.06
N SER A 32 30.94 -6.85 0.53
CA SER A 32 29.55 -6.42 0.79
C SER A 32 29.27 -6.26 2.29
N ASP A 33 29.76 -7.20 3.08
CA ASP A 33 29.57 -7.21 4.53
C ASP A 33 30.26 -6.02 5.19
N LEU A 34 31.43 -5.61 4.70
CA LEU A 34 32.16 -4.45 5.22
C LEU A 34 31.45 -3.14 4.86
N LEU A 35 30.84 -3.04 3.67
CA LEU A 35 30.10 -1.84 3.25
C LEU A 35 28.89 -1.55 4.15
N GLN A 36 28.30 -2.59 4.74
CA GLN A 36 27.15 -2.50 5.65
C GLN A 36 27.53 -2.25 7.12
N LYS A 37 28.83 -2.33 7.48
CA LYS A 37 29.27 -2.13 8.88
C LYS A 37 29.16 -0.69 9.35
N SER A 38 28.93 -0.53 10.65
CA SER A 38 28.87 0.77 11.33
C SER A 38 30.25 1.20 11.83
N LYS A 39 30.46 2.53 11.95
CA LYS A 39 31.70 3.25 12.37
C LYS A 39 32.50 3.90 11.24
N SER A 40 31.87 4.85 10.56
CA SER A 40 32.54 5.77 9.64
C SER A 40 33.67 6.60 10.29
N GLU A 41 33.62 6.82 11.62
CA GLU A 41 34.62 7.58 12.38
C GLU A 41 36.00 6.89 12.50
N ASN A 42 36.09 5.58 12.28
CA ASN A 42 37.36 4.83 12.26
C ASN A 42 37.83 4.48 10.83
N CYS A 43 37.20 5.07 9.80
CA CYS A 43 37.39 4.68 8.39
C CYS A 43 38.72 5.16 7.78
N HIS A 44 39.48 6.00 8.48
CA HIS A 44 40.83 6.45 8.06
C HIS A 44 41.80 5.30 7.74
N ILE A 45 41.49 4.08 8.20
CA ILE A 45 42.30 2.86 8.02
C ILE A 45 41.99 2.15 6.67
N TYR A 46 40.87 2.45 6.01
CA TYR A 46 40.39 1.71 4.83
C TYR A 46 40.24 2.61 3.60
N LYS A 47 41.32 2.88 2.85
CA LYS A 47 41.33 3.23 1.39
C LYS A 47 40.29 4.23 0.81
N ASP A 48 39.57 5.02 1.60
CA ASP A 48 38.40 5.82 1.20
C ASP A 48 38.65 6.81 0.06
N GLU A 49 39.79 7.52 0.08
CA GLU A 49 40.09 8.51 -0.96
C GLU A 49 40.41 7.88 -2.31
N ILE A 50 40.95 6.65 -2.30
CA ILE A 50 41.28 5.93 -3.54
C ILE A 50 40.00 5.40 -4.17
N GLU A 51 39.14 4.75 -3.39
CA GLU A 51 37.86 4.24 -3.90
C GLU A 51 36.95 5.36 -4.42
N LYS A 52 36.86 6.49 -3.71
CA LYS A 52 36.09 7.66 -4.17
C LYS A 52 36.62 8.19 -5.51
N ARG A 53 37.94 8.21 -5.72
CA ARG A 53 38.56 8.66 -6.98
C ARG A 53 38.30 7.68 -8.12
N ASP A 54 38.38 6.39 -7.84
CA ASP A 54 38.18 5.34 -8.84
C ASP A 54 36.71 5.31 -9.30
N ILE A 55 35.75 5.35 -8.37
CA ILE A 55 34.32 5.43 -8.70
C ILE A 55 34.03 6.70 -9.50
N LYS A 56 34.57 7.85 -9.10
CA LYS A 56 34.40 9.10 -9.86
C LYS A 56 35.00 8.98 -11.27
N SER A 57 36.18 8.39 -11.39
CA SER A 57 36.83 8.17 -12.69
C SER A 57 36.02 7.23 -13.58
N TRP A 58 35.43 6.19 -13.01
CA TRP A 58 34.51 5.30 -13.70
C TRP A 58 33.29 6.07 -14.22
N ILE A 59 32.57 6.82 -13.36
CA ILE A 59 31.41 7.62 -13.76
C ILE A 59 31.77 8.61 -14.88
N SER A 60 32.93 9.28 -14.79
CA SER A 60 33.34 10.25 -15.82
C SER A 60 33.62 9.67 -17.20
N LYS A 61 33.75 8.33 -17.30
CA LYS A 61 33.94 7.60 -18.56
C LYS A 61 32.63 7.06 -19.12
N LEU A 62 31.55 7.08 -18.33
CA LEU A 62 30.24 6.61 -18.75
C LEU A 62 29.61 7.59 -19.74
N GLU A 63 28.85 7.06 -20.70
CA GLU A 63 27.96 7.90 -21.51
C GLU A 63 26.82 8.45 -20.64
N GLU A 64 26.15 9.52 -21.08
CA GLU A 64 25.10 10.20 -20.31
C GLU A 64 24.03 9.23 -19.78
N LYS A 65 23.52 8.35 -20.65
CA LYS A 65 22.49 7.35 -20.28
C LYS A 65 23.02 6.34 -19.26
N GLU A 66 24.28 5.93 -19.37
CA GLU A 66 24.90 5.00 -18.43
C GLU A 66 25.17 5.67 -17.09
N CYS A 67 25.59 6.93 -17.10
CA CYS A 67 25.76 7.76 -15.91
C CYS A 67 24.44 7.92 -15.15
N ILE A 68 23.33 8.21 -15.85
CA ILE A 68 22.00 8.31 -15.22
C ILE A 68 21.61 6.99 -14.55
N ASN A 69 21.93 5.85 -15.17
CA ASN A 69 21.59 4.53 -14.68
C ASN A 69 22.67 3.90 -13.76
N CYS A 70 23.73 4.63 -13.43
CA CYS A 70 24.84 4.05 -12.66
C CYS A 70 24.48 3.78 -11.20
N CYS A 71 23.48 4.48 -10.65
CA CYS A 71 22.92 4.19 -9.34
C CYS A 71 21.45 4.66 -9.22
N ALA A 72 20.74 4.14 -8.23
CA ALA A 72 19.33 4.43 -8.01
C ALA A 72 19.09 5.92 -7.73
N GLU A 73 19.96 6.55 -6.93
CA GLU A 73 19.83 7.96 -6.51
C GLU A 73 20.00 8.94 -7.67
N ILE A 74 20.96 8.72 -8.57
CA ILE A 74 21.11 9.59 -9.75
C ILE A 74 19.88 9.46 -10.64
N LYS A 75 19.45 8.23 -10.92
CA LYS A 75 18.28 7.95 -11.76
C LYS A 75 17.00 8.56 -11.21
N SER A 76 16.76 8.44 -9.90
CA SER A 76 15.57 8.99 -9.25
C SER A 76 15.59 10.50 -9.18
N LEU A 77 16.71 11.10 -8.76
CA LEU A 77 16.84 12.56 -8.67
C LEU A 77 16.69 13.20 -10.05
N GLU A 78 17.30 12.66 -11.09
CA GLU A 78 17.18 13.18 -12.46
C GLU A 78 15.71 13.25 -12.91
N LYS A 79 14.96 12.15 -12.73
CA LYS A 79 13.55 12.08 -13.11
C LYS A 79 12.68 13.01 -12.27
N ILE A 80 12.93 13.08 -10.97
CA ILE A 80 12.21 13.97 -10.05
C ILE A 80 12.46 15.43 -10.45
N VAL A 81 13.70 15.79 -10.74
CA VAL A 81 14.07 17.17 -11.13
C VAL A 81 13.39 17.55 -12.45
N ARG A 82 13.42 16.69 -13.49
CA ARG A 82 12.64 16.92 -14.73
C ARG A 82 11.15 17.10 -14.48
N ARG A 83 10.60 16.32 -13.56
CA ARG A 83 9.18 16.38 -13.20
C ARG A 83 8.81 17.69 -12.51
N LEU A 84 9.73 18.26 -11.72
CA LEU A 84 9.55 19.52 -11.01
C LEU A 84 9.77 20.74 -11.92
N GLU A 85 10.75 20.70 -12.82
CA GLU A 85 11.01 21.76 -13.81
C GLU A 85 9.78 22.08 -14.66
N ASN A 86 9.08 21.04 -15.14
CA ASN A 86 7.86 21.20 -15.94
C ASN A 86 6.72 21.95 -15.23
N LYS A 87 6.86 22.22 -13.92
CA LYS A 87 5.83 22.84 -13.08
C LYS A 87 6.23 24.21 -12.51
N SER A 88 7.44 24.73 -12.73
CA SER A 88 7.89 25.91 -11.98
C SER A 88 8.89 26.80 -12.72
N SER A 89 8.62 28.11 -12.68
CA SER A 89 9.51 29.18 -13.15
C SER A 89 10.00 29.99 -11.94
N ASN A 90 11.33 30.07 -11.75
CA ASN A 90 12.07 30.85 -10.73
C ASN A 90 12.14 30.28 -9.29
N GLN A 91 12.43 28.98 -9.12
CA GLN A 91 12.59 28.35 -7.80
C GLN A 91 14.05 28.01 -7.48
N ALA A 92 14.40 27.99 -6.19
CA ALA A 92 15.64 27.41 -5.71
C ALA A 92 15.42 25.93 -5.37
N LEU A 93 16.30 25.05 -5.82
CA LEU A 93 16.21 23.61 -5.59
C LEU A 93 17.38 23.16 -4.71
N GLU A 94 17.09 22.54 -3.58
CA GLU A 94 18.08 21.87 -2.75
C GLU A 94 17.84 20.36 -2.69
N VAL A 95 18.82 19.58 -3.12
CA VAL A 95 18.84 18.14 -2.90
C VAL A 95 19.58 17.86 -1.60
N VAL A 96 18.89 17.19 -0.67
CA VAL A 96 19.43 16.84 0.64
C VAL A 96 19.68 15.34 0.69
N LEU A 97 20.96 14.95 0.64
CA LEU A 97 21.40 13.57 0.74
C LEU A 97 21.41 13.12 2.21
N ILE A 98 20.55 12.16 2.57
CA ILE A 98 20.51 11.56 3.89
C ILE A 98 21.56 10.45 3.96
N LYS A 99 22.60 10.69 4.77
CA LYS A 99 23.75 9.82 4.96
C LYS A 99 23.58 8.98 6.24
N SER A 100 23.57 7.66 6.10
CA SER A 100 23.61 6.69 7.20
C SER A 100 25.03 6.49 7.76
N ASP A 101 25.17 5.78 8.89
CA ASP A 101 26.48 5.52 9.52
C ASP A 101 27.17 4.27 8.97
N THR A 102 26.95 3.96 7.69
CA THR A 102 27.58 2.84 7.00
C THR A 102 28.71 3.32 6.07
N ILE A 103 29.75 2.50 5.92
CA ILE A 103 30.93 2.83 5.08
C ILE A 103 30.50 3.07 3.63
N GLY A 104 29.73 2.14 3.06
CA GLY A 104 29.31 2.26 1.66
C GLY A 104 28.43 3.49 1.41
N CYS A 105 27.53 3.84 2.33
CA CYS A 105 26.76 5.08 2.23
C CYS A 105 27.65 6.33 2.31
N HIS A 106 28.69 6.32 3.16
CA HIS A 106 29.65 7.42 3.19
C HIS A 106 30.35 7.60 1.84
N ILE A 107 30.87 6.52 1.25
CA ILE A 107 31.53 6.55 -0.06
C ILE A 107 30.56 7.10 -1.12
N SER A 108 29.34 6.54 -1.19
CA SER A 108 28.31 6.98 -2.13
C SER A 108 28.02 8.48 -2.02
N VAL A 109 27.77 8.99 -0.81
CA VAL A 109 27.45 10.42 -0.59
C VAL A 109 28.60 11.34 -1.02
N GLU A 110 29.86 10.99 -0.72
CA GLU A 110 31.00 11.82 -1.13
C GLU A 110 31.21 11.84 -2.66
N VAL A 111 30.88 10.75 -3.35
CA VAL A 111 30.89 10.71 -4.82
C VAL A 111 29.73 11.52 -5.38
N LEU A 112 28.51 11.29 -4.88
CA LEU A 112 27.29 11.98 -5.33
C LEU A 112 27.37 13.49 -5.18
N LEU A 113 27.95 14.02 -4.10
CA LEU A 113 28.19 15.46 -3.92
C LEU A 113 29.00 16.10 -5.06
N LYS A 114 29.85 15.31 -5.74
CA LYS A 114 30.70 15.79 -6.84
C LYS A 114 30.08 15.56 -8.21
N VAL A 115 29.15 14.62 -8.35
CA VAL A 115 28.57 14.19 -9.63
C VAL A 115 27.21 14.85 -9.88
N LEU A 116 26.36 14.93 -8.84
CA LEU A 116 25.00 15.46 -8.97
C LEU A 116 24.91 16.91 -9.45
N PRO A 117 25.84 17.84 -9.10
CA PRO A 117 25.78 19.21 -9.63
C PRO A 117 25.82 19.24 -11.16
N ASP A 118 26.65 18.41 -11.78
CA ASP A 118 26.79 18.34 -13.24
C ASP A 118 25.59 17.60 -13.87
N VAL A 119 25.21 16.45 -13.30
CA VAL A 119 24.12 15.61 -13.83
C VAL A 119 22.75 16.28 -13.73
N LEU A 120 22.45 16.93 -12.61
CA LEU A 120 21.17 17.62 -12.44
C LEU A 120 21.21 19.02 -13.07
N GLY A 121 22.38 19.67 -13.08
CA GLY A 121 22.58 20.96 -13.71
C GLY A 121 22.36 20.93 -15.23
N SER A 122 22.67 19.83 -15.91
CA SER A 122 22.41 19.67 -17.35
C SER A 122 20.93 19.57 -17.71
N VAL A 123 20.09 19.28 -16.71
CA VAL A 123 18.65 19.06 -16.87
C VAL A 123 17.86 20.33 -16.53
N LEU A 124 18.36 21.12 -15.58
CA LEU A 124 17.77 22.36 -15.10
C LEU A 124 17.85 23.50 -16.12
N GLN A 125 16.80 24.32 -16.13
CA GLN A 125 16.83 25.62 -16.82
C GLN A 125 17.81 26.59 -16.13
N GLU A 126 18.44 27.49 -16.90
CA GLU A 126 19.51 28.40 -16.43
C GLU A 126 19.13 29.28 -15.22
N ASN A 127 17.84 29.45 -14.95
CA ASN A 127 17.27 30.28 -13.88
C ASN A 127 16.96 29.52 -12.57
N ILE A 128 17.19 28.21 -12.48
CA ILE A 128 16.99 27.43 -11.25
C ILE A 128 18.33 27.27 -10.50
N GLN A 129 18.39 27.78 -9.28
CA GLN A 129 19.59 27.62 -8.44
C GLN A 129 19.58 26.23 -7.78
N LEU A 130 20.50 25.36 -8.22
CA LEU A 130 20.73 24.05 -7.62
C LEU A 130 21.73 24.11 -6.45
N GLN A 131 21.35 23.52 -5.33
CA GLN A 131 22.24 23.24 -4.21
C GLN A 131 22.17 21.74 -3.87
N ILE A 132 23.32 21.11 -3.65
CA ILE A 132 23.38 19.74 -3.10
C ILE A 132 23.97 19.84 -1.70
N SER A 133 23.26 19.30 -0.71
CA SER A 133 23.71 19.22 0.68
C SER A 133 23.62 17.79 1.20
N LYS A 134 24.25 17.52 2.35
CA LYS A 134 24.16 16.23 3.03
C LYS A 134 23.82 16.40 4.49
N LYS A 135 23.07 15.43 5.03
CA LYS A 135 22.74 15.34 6.45
C LYS A 135 23.12 13.97 6.99
N PHE A 136 23.94 13.96 8.03
CA PHE A 136 24.37 12.74 8.68
C PHE A 136 23.37 12.32 9.74
N ILE A 137 22.91 11.07 9.65
CA ILE A 137 22.04 10.46 10.65
C ILE A 137 22.87 9.49 11.48
N LYS A 138 23.23 9.95 12.67
CA LYS A 138 23.93 9.14 13.66
C LYS A 138 23.10 7.90 14.02
N ASP A 139 23.77 6.77 14.24
CA ASP A 139 23.20 5.51 14.73
C ASP A 139 22.25 4.79 13.75
N LEU A 140 22.04 5.34 12.54
CA LEU A 140 21.27 4.68 11.49
C LEU A 140 22.14 3.63 10.80
N ASN A 141 22.23 2.44 11.38
CA ASN A 141 22.98 1.29 10.83
C ASN A 141 22.31 -0.04 11.22
N LEU A 142 22.55 -1.11 10.46
CA LEU A 142 21.87 -2.40 10.65
C LEU A 142 22.51 -3.32 11.70
N GLU A 143 23.63 -2.95 12.32
CA GLU A 143 24.38 -3.83 13.22
C GLU A 143 23.72 -4.00 14.59
N ASN A 144 23.19 -2.90 15.14
CA ASN A 144 22.59 -2.90 16.47
C ASN A 144 21.16 -2.35 16.42
N PRO A 145 20.15 -3.17 16.75
CA PRO A 145 18.75 -2.76 16.72
C PRO A 145 18.42 -1.57 17.64
N LYS A 146 19.07 -1.45 18.81
CA LYS A 146 18.86 -0.31 19.71
C LYS A 146 19.38 0.98 19.08
N THR A 147 20.59 0.96 18.51
CA THR A 147 21.15 2.13 17.82
C THR A 147 20.34 2.45 16.59
N PHE A 148 19.90 1.46 15.80
CA PHE A 148 19.05 1.71 14.64
C PHE A 148 17.73 2.40 15.00
N ARG A 149 17.05 1.95 16.06
CA ARG A 149 15.82 2.62 16.54
C ARG A 149 16.11 4.08 16.89
N GLN A 150 17.24 4.35 17.55
CA GLN A 150 17.69 5.73 17.78
C GLN A 150 18.01 6.47 16.48
N GLY A 151 18.62 5.80 15.50
CA GLY A 151 18.90 6.33 14.16
C GLY A 151 17.64 6.71 13.39
N ILE A 152 16.55 5.94 13.50
CA ILE A 152 15.24 6.30 12.95
C ILE A 152 14.68 7.55 13.63
N LYS A 153 14.82 7.69 14.96
CA LYS A 153 14.42 8.91 15.66
C LYS A 153 15.21 10.12 15.18
N ASN A 154 16.53 9.97 15.04
CA ASN A 154 17.42 11.00 14.53
C ASN A 154 17.05 11.39 13.08
N LEU A 155 16.72 10.40 12.23
CA LEU A 155 16.24 10.61 10.87
C LEU A 155 14.97 11.47 10.86
N VAL A 156 13.97 11.11 11.66
CA VAL A 156 12.71 11.86 11.74
C VAL A 156 13.00 13.29 12.19
N CYS A 157 13.75 13.50 13.28
CA CYS A 157 14.11 14.83 13.75
C CYS A 157 14.79 15.70 12.67
N GLU A 158 15.76 15.14 11.95
CA GLU A 158 16.52 15.88 10.94
C GLU A 158 15.63 16.24 9.73
N VAL A 159 14.85 15.28 9.21
CA VAL A 159 13.95 15.49 8.08
C VAL A 159 12.82 16.48 8.45
N SER A 160 12.24 16.34 9.63
CA SER A 160 11.21 17.24 10.14
C SER A 160 11.71 18.67 10.32
N SER A 161 13.01 18.88 10.51
CA SER A 161 13.60 20.23 10.54
C SER A 161 13.42 21.01 9.23
N PHE A 162 13.04 20.34 8.14
CA PHE A 162 12.76 20.97 6.85
C PHE A 162 11.28 21.34 6.64
N PHE A 163 10.34 20.80 7.43
CA PHE A 163 8.90 20.92 7.18
C PHE A 163 8.40 22.38 7.05
N ASP A 164 9.01 23.31 7.77
CA ASP A 164 8.66 24.74 7.73
C ASP A 164 9.62 25.59 6.88
N LYS A 165 10.57 24.97 6.16
CA LYS A 165 11.60 25.70 5.37
C LYS A 165 11.26 25.90 3.90
N GLY A 166 10.30 25.15 3.36
CA GLY A 166 9.92 25.20 1.95
C GLY A 166 9.07 24.00 1.54
N LYS A 167 8.91 23.78 0.24
CA LYS A 167 8.18 22.61 -0.28
C LYS A 167 9.08 21.39 -0.23
N LEU A 168 8.59 20.29 0.33
CA LEU A 168 9.34 19.02 0.36
C LEU A 168 8.86 18.08 -0.74
N VAL A 169 9.83 17.34 -1.27
CA VAL A 169 9.63 16.19 -2.15
C VAL A 169 10.50 15.07 -1.60
N PHE A 170 9.93 13.88 -1.46
CA PHE A 170 10.64 12.74 -0.92
C PHE A 170 11.03 11.80 -2.05
N ASP A 171 12.31 11.49 -2.19
CA ASP A 171 12.79 10.38 -3.00
C ASP A 171 13.01 9.17 -2.08
N ILE A 172 12.15 8.18 -2.23
CA ILE A 172 12.16 6.96 -1.42
C ILE A 172 12.66 5.75 -2.22
N THR A 173 13.36 5.98 -3.34
CA THR A 173 13.95 4.94 -4.18
C THR A 173 15.09 4.22 -3.47
N GLY A 174 16.01 4.99 -2.87
CA GLY A 174 17.20 4.50 -2.19
C GLY A 174 16.97 4.11 -0.72
N GLY A 175 17.90 3.35 -0.15
CA GLY A 175 17.93 3.03 1.28
C GLY A 175 17.25 1.71 1.70
N TYR A 176 17.15 1.51 3.02
CA TYR A 176 16.54 0.32 3.64
C TYR A 176 15.01 0.40 3.62
N LYS A 177 14.31 -0.74 3.56
CA LYS A 177 12.83 -0.79 3.54
C LYS A 177 12.19 -0.10 4.74
N SER A 178 12.77 -0.23 5.92
CA SER A 178 12.33 0.50 7.12
C SER A 178 12.46 2.01 6.97
N VAL A 179 13.55 2.50 6.36
CA VAL A 179 13.74 3.93 6.04
C VAL A 179 12.73 4.41 5.00
N ILE A 180 12.48 3.61 3.96
CA ILE A 180 11.45 3.88 2.93
C ILE A 180 10.08 4.05 3.59
N ALA A 181 9.71 3.15 4.51
CA ALA A 181 8.46 3.24 5.25
C ALA A 181 8.38 4.51 6.11
N VAL A 182 9.46 4.84 6.83
CA VAL A 182 9.55 6.07 7.64
C VAL A 182 9.44 7.33 6.79
N LEU A 183 10.16 7.43 5.67
CA LEU A 183 10.09 8.57 4.77
C LEU A 183 8.71 8.68 4.11
N SER A 184 8.08 7.55 3.77
CA SER A 184 6.70 7.53 3.26
C SER A 184 5.72 8.11 4.28
N ILE A 185 5.85 7.75 5.55
CA ILE A 185 5.05 8.32 6.65
C ILE A 185 5.28 9.83 6.75
N LEU A 186 6.53 10.29 6.76
CA LEU A 186 6.86 11.71 6.88
C LEU A 186 6.34 12.52 5.69
N ALA A 187 6.37 11.96 4.47
CA ALA A 187 5.77 12.57 3.29
C ALA A 187 4.27 12.79 3.48
N GLN A 188 3.55 11.77 3.98
CA GLN A 188 2.11 11.86 4.25
C GLN A 188 1.78 12.84 5.38
N ILE A 189 2.52 12.81 6.49
CA ILE A 189 2.38 13.78 7.58
C ILE A 189 2.62 15.20 7.04
N ASN A 190 3.66 15.40 6.23
CA ASN A 190 4.00 16.71 5.70
C ASN A 190 3.03 17.20 4.62
N GLN A 191 2.19 16.33 4.06
CA GLN A 191 1.38 16.59 2.86
C GLN A 191 2.26 16.89 1.64
N SER A 192 3.30 16.08 1.46
CA SER A 192 4.26 16.15 0.35
C SER A 192 4.23 14.89 -0.51
N PRO A 193 4.50 15.00 -1.83
CA PRO A 193 4.62 13.83 -2.68
C PRO A 193 5.89 13.04 -2.33
N ALA A 194 5.79 11.71 -2.40
CA ALA A 194 6.93 10.82 -2.42
C ALA A 194 7.06 10.18 -3.80
N PHE A 195 8.29 9.96 -4.25
CA PHE A 195 8.62 9.38 -5.54
C PHE A 195 9.49 8.16 -5.38
N TYR A 196 9.25 7.17 -6.23
CA TYR A 196 10.00 5.93 -6.26
C TYR A 196 10.25 5.55 -7.72
N VAL A 197 11.52 5.33 -8.10
CA VAL A 197 11.84 4.75 -9.41
C VAL A 197 11.66 3.25 -9.36
N TYR A 198 10.86 2.75 -10.30
CA TYR A 198 10.49 1.35 -10.33
C TYR A 198 11.61 0.48 -10.90
N GLU A 199 12.42 -0.10 -10.01
CA GLU A 199 13.48 -1.10 -10.22
C GLU A 199 14.03 -1.18 -11.66
N ASP A 200 13.67 -2.22 -12.42
CA ASP A 200 14.20 -2.54 -13.75
C ASP A 200 13.66 -1.66 -14.89
N THR A 201 12.83 -0.67 -14.55
CA THR A 201 12.15 0.21 -15.52
C THR A 201 12.60 1.65 -15.41
N ASP A 202 12.18 2.47 -16.36
CA ASP A 202 12.35 3.92 -16.32
C ASP A 202 11.15 4.66 -15.70
N CYS A 203 10.22 3.95 -15.08
CA CYS A 203 9.01 4.55 -14.51
C CYS A 203 9.29 5.25 -13.18
N LEU A 204 8.85 6.50 -13.07
CA LEU A 204 8.81 7.25 -11.81
C LEU A 204 7.40 7.17 -11.24
N ILE A 205 7.23 6.45 -10.13
CA ILE A 205 5.95 6.30 -9.43
C ILE A 205 5.80 7.44 -8.44
N GLU A 206 4.66 8.13 -8.50
CA GLU A 206 4.26 9.17 -7.54
C GLU A 206 3.32 8.57 -6.48
N ILE A 207 3.67 8.72 -5.21
CA ILE A 207 2.80 8.46 -4.07
C ILE A 207 2.28 9.82 -3.61
N PRO A 208 1.05 10.19 -3.97
CA PRO A 208 0.52 11.52 -3.69
C PRO A 208 0.22 11.69 -2.19
N PRO A 209 0.19 12.93 -1.69
CA PRO A 209 -0.27 13.21 -0.33
C PRO A 209 -1.76 12.86 -0.20
N ALA A 210 -2.06 11.95 0.71
CA ALA A 210 -3.41 11.56 1.05
C ALA A 210 -4.12 12.68 1.85
N PRO A 211 -5.45 12.81 1.75
CA PRO A 211 -6.25 13.71 2.59
C PRO A 211 -6.31 13.18 4.04
N ILE A 212 -5.17 13.21 4.73
CA ILE A 212 -5.03 12.82 6.14
C ILE A 212 -4.73 14.06 6.98
N ARG A 213 -5.21 14.05 8.22
CA ARG A 213 -4.98 15.09 9.22
C ARG A 213 -4.58 14.47 10.55
N PRO A 214 -3.88 15.19 11.44
CA PRO A 214 -3.73 14.75 12.82
C PRO A 214 -5.09 14.53 13.47
N ASP A 215 -5.17 13.56 14.37
CA ASP A 215 -6.42 13.28 15.08
C ASP A 215 -6.69 14.30 16.19
N LEU A 216 -7.46 15.33 15.86
CA LEU A 216 -7.70 16.46 16.75
C LEU A 216 -8.39 16.03 18.06
N ALA A 217 -9.28 15.03 18.03
CA ALA A 217 -9.96 14.55 19.22
C ALA A 217 -9.01 13.78 20.14
N PHE A 218 -8.12 12.96 19.59
CA PHE A 218 -7.05 12.33 20.36
C PHE A 218 -6.14 13.38 21.02
N PHE A 219 -5.60 14.32 20.24
CA PHE A 219 -4.66 15.30 20.75
C PHE A 219 -5.30 16.30 21.71
N GLU A 220 -6.58 16.63 21.56
CA GLU A 220 -7.30 17.45 22.54
C GLU A 220 -7.57 16.66 23.83
N LYS A 221 -7.98 15.38 23.73
CA LYS A 221 -8.21 14.51 24.90
C LYS A 221 -6.96 14.36 25.77
N TYR A 222 -5.78 14.26 25.14
CA TYR A 222 -4.50 14.08 25.85
C TYR A 222 -3.63 15.35 25.80
N LYS A 223 -4.22 16.52 25.59
CA LYS A 223 -3.47 17.78 25.40
C LYS A 223 -2.56 18.12 26.57
N GLU A 224 -3.06 17.96 27.79
CA GLU A 224 -2.29 18.21 29.02
C GLU A 224 -1.06 17.31 29.12
N LEU A 225 -1.15 16.09 28.59
CA LEU A 225 -0.04 15.14 28.49
C LEU A 225 1.08 15.70 27.61
N PHE A 226 0.74 16.39 26.52
CA PHE A 226 1.70 16.77 25.48
C PHE A 226 2.25 18.19 25.60
N GLN A 227 1.64 19.06 26.43
CA GLN A 227 2.05 20.46 26.58
C GLN A 227 3.36 20.68 27.37
N LYS A 228 3.83 19.71 28.17
CA LYS A 228 5.04 19.83 29.01
C LYS A 228 6.35 19.55 28.25
N ASP A 229 6.60 20.26 27.13
CA ASP A 229 7.73 19.99 26.21
C ASP A 229 7.80 18.54 25.69
N GLY A 230 6.68 17.83 25.80
CA GLY A 230 6.54 16.42 25.52
C GLY A 230 6.96 15.49 26.66
N ILE A 231 7.49 15.92 27.81
CA ILE A 231 7.93 15.03 28.90
C ILE A 231 6.79 14.75 29.90
N VAL A 232 6.49 13.48 30.11
CA VAL A 232 5.36 12.93 30.86
C VAL A 232 5.88 11.94 31.90
N PRO A 233 5.75 12.20 33.21
CA PRO A 233 6.03 11.17 34.22
C PRO A 233 5.17 9.91 33.99
N GLU A 234 5.73 8.72 34.20
CA GLU A 234 5.01 7.44 34.02
C GLU A 234 3.65 7.41 34.74
N ASN A 235 3.64 7.91 35.97
CA ASN A 235 2.46 7.99 36.83
C ASN A 235 1.44 9.06 36.39
N GLU A 236 1.78 9.91 35.41
CA GLU A 236 0.89 10.89 34.79
C GLU A 236 0.28 10.41 33.48
N ILE A 237 0.68 9.24 32.94
CA ILE A 237 -0.02 8.64 31.79
C ILE A 237 -1.46 8.32 32.23
N PRO A 238 -2.49 8.92 31.61
CA PRO A 238 -3.85 8.74 32.06
C PRO A 238 -4.29 7.27 31.94
N ASN A 239 -5.02 6.79 32.95
CA ASN A 239 -5.71 5.50 32.86
C ASN A 239 -6.61 5.49 31.62
N GLY A 240 -6.35 4.56 30.69
CA GLY A 240 -7.03 4.51 29.39
C GLY A 240 -6.35 5.30 28.26
N PHE A 241 -5.05 5.64 28.39
CA PHE A 241 -4.22 5.91 27.22
C PHE A 241 -4.17 4.65 26.34
N PRO A 242 -4.34 4.75 25.00
CA PRO A 242 -4.44 3.57 24.17
C PRO A 242 -3.12 2.80 24.17
N GLU A 243 -3.17 1.53 24.56
CA GLU A 243 -1.98 0.67 24.69
C GLU A 243 -1.24 0.56 23.35
N GLU A 244 -1.99 0.52 22.24
CA GLU A 244 -1.44 0.54 20.89
C GLU A 244 -0.62 1.79 20.58
N LEU A 245 -0.95 2.93 21.19
CA LEU A 245 -0.23 4.18 20.98
C LEU A 245 0.91 4.37 21.96
N LEU A 246 1.22 3.41 22.85
CA LEU A 246 2.42 3.51 23.70
C LEU A 246 3.70 3.63 22.87
N ASP A 247 3.74 3.04 21.67
CA ASP A 247 4.85 3.17 20.72
C ASP A 247 5.08 4.61 20.22
N ILE A 248 4.11 5.52 20.43
CA ILE A 248 4.27 6.95 20.13
C ILE A 248 4.99 7.70 21.24
N LEU A 249 5.25 7.04 22.37
CA LEU A 249 5.99 7.55 23.50
C LEU A 249 7.37 6.88 23.59
N ASP A 250 8.37 7.66 23.98
CA ASP A 250 9.74 7.22 24.21
C ASP A 250 10.11 7.40 25.68
N GLU A 251 10.74 6.41 26.29
CA GLU A 251 11.26 6.50 27.65
C GLU A 251 12.53 7.35 27.72
N ASN A 252 12.72 8.05 28.84
CA ASN A 252 13.99 8.66 29.20
C ASN A 252 14.97 7.64 29.80
N GLU A 253 16.25 8.00 29.96
CA GLU A 253 17.31 7.08 30.42
C GLU A 253 17.04 6.42 31.79
N ASN A 254 16.17 7.00 32.61
CA ASN A 254 15.81 6.49 33.94
C ASN A 254 14.49 5.70 33.95
N GLY A 255 13.80 5.55 32.81
CA GLY A 255 12.51 4.86 32.68
C GLY A 255 11.34 5.54 33.40
N LYS A 256 11.54 6.74 33.96
CA LYS A 256 10.56 7.43 34.82
C LYS A 256 9.69 8.44 34.07
N PHE A 257 10.15 8.88 32.91
CA PHE A 257 9.44 9.85 32.10
C PHE A 257 9.39 9.38 30.66
N TYR A 258 8.26 9.62 30.02
CA TYR A 258 7.97 9.35 28.63
C TYR A 258 7.95 10.66 27.86
N TYR A 259 8.22 10.64 26.57
CA TYR A 259 7.94 11.77 25.72
C TYR A 259 7.43 11.40 24.34
N LEU A 260 6.70 12.30 23.69
CA LEU A 260 6.27 12.07 22.32
C LEU A 260 7.48 11.77 21.45
N ASN A 261 7.48 10.58 20.83
CA ASN A 261 8.46 10.21 19.85
C ASN A 261 8.44 11.23 18.71
N PRO A 262 9.51 11.30 17.89
CA PRO A 262 9.60 12.33 16.86
C PRO A 262 8.42 12.38 15.88
N PHE A 263 7.82 11.24 15.51
CA PHE A 263 6.63 11.23 14.63
C PHE A 263 5.43 11.90 15.29
N ALA A 264 5.14 11.52 16.52
CA ALA A 264 4.01 12.01 17.28
C ALA A 264 4.15 13.51 17.60
N LYS A 265 5.38 13.95 17.86
CA LYS A 265 5.72 15.36 18.05
C LYS A 265 5.38 16.19 16.81
N GLU A 266 5.68 15.70 15.61
CA GLU A 266 5.32 16.42 14.38
C GLU A 266 3.81 16.47 14.13
N LEU A 267 3.09 15.37 14.40
CA LEU A 267 1.64 15.37 14.33
C LEU A 267 1.03 16.38 15.31
N PHE A 268 1.52 16.41 16.56
CA PHE A 268 1.07 17.35 17.58
C PHE A 268 1.34 18.81 17.19
N LYS A 269 2.51 19.13 16.64
CA LYS A 269 2.80 20.46 16.09
C LYS A 269 1.79 20.85 15.01
N LYS A 270 1.43 19.93 14.12
CA LYS A 270 0.42 20.17 13.09
C LYS A 270 -0.97 20.40 13.68
N CYS A 271 -1.36 19.72 14.76
CA CYS A 271 -2.63 19.98 15.45
C CYS A 271 -2.80 21.45 15.84
N GLY A 272 -1.73 22.09 16.35
CA GLY A 272 -1.76 23.50 16.72
C GLY A 272 -2.13 24.43 15.55
N LYS A 273 -1.70 24.09 14.32
CA LYS A 273 -2.10 24.80 13.09
C LYS A 273 -3.58 24.55 12.76
N TYR A 274 -4.05 23.31 12.83
CA TYR A 274 -5.44 22.95 12.51
C TYR A 274 -6.48 23.46 13.53
N ALA A 275 -6.13 23.52 14.82
CA ALA A 275 -7.03 24.00 15.87
C ALA A 275 -7.40 25.49 15.74
N LEU A 276 -6.59 26.27 15.00
CA LEU A 276 -6.89 27.67 14.65
C LEU A 276 -7.90 27.78 13.49
N ASP A 277 -7.96 26.78 12.61
CA ASP A 277 -8.78 26.78 11.40
C ASP A 277 -10.15 26.10 11.59
N SER A 278 -10.31 25.20 12.56
CA SER A 278 -11.54 24.41 12.74
C SER A 278 -12.24 24.66 14.08
N LYS A 279 -13.21 25.58 14.11
CA LYS A 279 -14.19 25.70 15.22
C LYS A 279 -15.37 24.72 15.13
N SER A 280 -15.36 23.81 14.16
CA SER A 280 -16.40 22.79 13.97
C SER A 280 -15.76 21.49 13.50
N PHE A 281 -16.29 20.35 13.96
CA PHE A 281 -15.83 18.98 13.70
C PHE A 281 -14.68 18.45 14.58
N LEU A 282 -14.99 18.26 15.87
CA LEU A 282 -14.40 17.18 16.65
C LEU A 282 -15.20 15.90 16.37
N GLU A 283 -14.75 15.10 15.40
CA GLU A 283 -15.20 13.71 15.30
C GLU A 283 -14.62 12.92 16.48
N THR A 284 -15.41 12.06 17.12
CA THR A 284 -14.92 11.22 18.22
C THR A 284 -13.85 10.27 17.72
N TYR A 285 -12.67 10.30 18.34
CA TYR A 285 -11.65 9.27 18.15
C TYR A 285 -12.21 7.90 18.57
N GLU A 286 -12.47 7.02 17.59
CA GLU A 286 -12.74 5.62 17.89
C GLU A 286 -11.44 4.96 18.39
N HIS A 287 -11.36 4.90 19.72
CA HIS A 287 -10.40 4.06 20.46
C HIS A 287 -10.58 2.61 20.01
N SER A 288 -9.48 1.97 19.66
CA SER A 288 -9.53 0.63 19.10
C SER A 288 -8.20 -0.02 19.46
N SER A 289 -8.17 -0.59 20.67
CA SER A 289 -7.02 -1.36 21.11
C SER A 289 -6.70 -2.44 20.10
N TYR A 290 -5.40 -2.58 19.85
CA TYR A 290 -4.89 -3.68 19.08
C TYR A 290 -5.37 -5.02 19.65
N GLU A 291 -5.75 -5.95 18.78
CA GLU A 291 -6.17 -7.30 19.18
C GLU A 291 -5.00 -8.30 18.98
N GLU A 292 -5.15 -9.52 19.50
CA GLU A 292 -4.20 -10.62 19.27
C GLU A 292 -4.02 -10.84 17.76
N ILE A 293 -2.77 -11.03 17.31
CA ILE A 293 -2.47 -11.22 15.89
C ILE A 293 -2.94 -12.62 15.47
N GLU A 294 -3.92 -12.68 14.58
CA GLU A 294 -4.43 -13.92 13.98
C GLU A 294 -3.95 -14.11 12.54
N ARG A 295 -3.50 -13.04 11.86
CA ARG A 295 -3.10 -13.08 10.44
C ARG A 295 -1.81 -12.31 10.20
N ILE A 296 -0.82 -12.98 9.61
CA ILE A 296 0.44 -12.35 9.17
C ILE A 296 0.48 -12.37 7.64
N ILE A 297 0.53 -11.20 7.02
CA ILE A 297 0.67 -11.06 5.57
C ILE A 297 2.14 -10.80 5.25
N THR A 298 2.74 -11.66 4.42
CA THR A 298 4.13 -11.55 3.98
C THR A 298 4.19 -11.61 2.46
N VAL A 299 4.79 -10.59 1.83
CA VAL A 299 5.11 -10.66 0.40
C VAL A 299 6.43 -11.40 0.24
N VAL A 300 6.40 -12.47 -0.54
CA VAL A 300 7.53 -13.38 -0.74
C VAL A 300 8.47 -12.80 -1.79
N GLY A 301 9.77 -12.76 -1.49
CA GLY A 301 10.83 -12.42 -2.43
C GLY A 301 11.65 -13.65 -2.83
N SER A 302 12.88 -13.40 -3.29
CA SER A 302 13.82 -14.41 -3.79
C SER A 302 14.91 -14.80 -2.78
N SER A 303 14.78 -14.38 -1.50
CA SER A 303 15.85 -14.47 -0.50
C SER A 303 16.39 -15.89 -0.25
N VAL A 304 15.52 -16.91 -0.37
CA VAL A 304 15.91 -18.31 -0.22
C VAL A 304 16.89 -18.77 -1.30
N PHE A 305 16.85 -18.16 -2.49
CA PHE A 305 17.78 -18.47 -3.57
C PHE A 305 19.11 -17.73 -3.39
N GLU A 306 19.03 -16.42 -3.10
CA GLU A 306 20.19 -15.55 -2.92
C GLU A 306 21.06 -15.98 -1.74
N ARG A 307 20.47 -16.24 -0.58
CA ARG A 307 21.21 -16.53 0.66
C ARG A 307 21.80 -17.93 0.74
N ASN A 308 21.37 -18.85 -0.14
CA ASN A 308 21.83 -20.23 -0.16
C ASN A 308 22.58 -20.57 -1.46
N GLU A 309 22.91 -19.56 -2.28
CA GLU A 309 23.66 -19.69 -3.53
C GLU A 309 23.13 -20.82 -4.44
N LEU A 310 21.80 -20.99 -4.47
CA LEU A 310 21.16 -22.09 -5.23
C LEU A 310 21.28 -21.89 -6.74
N LEU A 311 21.48 -20.63 -7.14
CA LEU A 311 21.59 -20.09 -8.49
C LEU A 311 22.67 -19.00 -8.52
N GLY A 312 23.29 -18.81 -9.69
CA GLY A 312 24.06 -17.59 -9.96
C GLY A 312 23.14 -16.37 -10.03
N LYS A 313 23.67 -15.16 -9.81
CA LYS A 313 22.86 -13.93 -9.85
C LYS A 313 22.13 -13.74 -11.19
N ASP A 314 22.80 -14.00 -12.31
CA ASP A 314 22.20 -13.89 -13.65
C ASP A 314 21.02 -14.87 -13.84
N ASP A 315 21.10 -16.07 -13.25
CA ASP A 315 20.03 -17.05 -13.28
C ASP A 315 18.84 -16.62 -12.40
N ILE A 316 19.10 -15.95 -11.27
CA ILE A 316 18.07 -15.37 -10.39
C ILE A 316 17.33 -14.26 -11.14
N GLU A 317 18.05 -13.31 -11.73
CA GLU A 317 17.45 -12.20 -12.51
C GLU A 317 16.61 -12.75 -13.68
N LYS A 318 17.10 -13.78 -14.39
CA LYS A 318 16.33 -14.46 -15.44
C LYS A 318 15.08 -15.15 -14.89
N ALA A 319 15.18 -15.82 -13.75
CA ALA A 319 14.07 -16.51 -13.10
C ALA A 319 13.02 -15.53 -12.51
N GLU A 320 13.44 -14.34 -12.07
CA GLU A 320 12.56 -13.25 -11.64
C GLU A 320 11.71 -12.71 -12.80
N ARG A 321 12.21 -12.77 -14.03
CA ARG A 321 11.46 -12.40 -15.24
C ARG A 321 10.65 -13.56 -15.83
N SER A 322 10.91 -14.79 -15.40
CA SER A 322 10.24 -15.97 -15.93
C SER A 322 8.83 -16.14 -15.34
N PRO A 323 7.80 -16.41 -16.15
CA PRO A 323 6.44 -16.68 -15.66
C PRO A 323 6.37 -17.85 -14.67
N ALA A 324 5.42 -17.82 -13.74
CA ALA A 324 5.23 -18.87 -12.72
C ALA A 324 4.93 -20.28 -13.27
N ASN A 325 4.51 -20.39 -14.53
CA ASN A 325 4.28 -21.64 -15.26
C ASN A 325 5.39 -21.95 -16.28
N CYS A 326 6.58 -21.35 -16.14
CA CYS A 326 7.71 -21.60 -17.02
C CYS A 326 8.05 -23.10 -17.09
N GLU A 327 7.97 -23.68 -18.29
CA GLU A 327 8.27 -25.08 -18.55
C GLU A 327 9.67 -25.33 -19.13
N GLU A 328 10.48 -24.28 -19.28
CA GLU A 328 11.82 -24.38 -19.82
C GLU A 328 12.69 -25.34 -18.98
N ARG A 329 13.66 -25.98 -19.64
CA ARG A 329 14.54 -26.97 -19.00
C ARG A 329 15.23 -26.41 -17.76
N GLU A 330 15.61 -25.13 -17.77
CA GLU A 330 16.27 -24.44 -16.66
C GLU A 330 15.32 -24.22 -15.49
N CYS A 331 14.08 -23.77 -15.76
CA CYS A 331 13.00 -23.66 -14.79
C CYS A 331 12.76 -24.99 -14.07
N LYS A 332 12.61 -26.10 -14.82
CA LYS A 332 12.41 -27.45 -14.25
C LYS A 332 13.61 -27.94 -13.42
N LYS A 333 14.85 -27.58 -13.78
CA LYS A 333 16.05 -27.88 -12.97
C LYS A 333 16.02 -27.15 -11.63
N LEU A 334 15.61 -25.87 -11.63
CA LEU A 334 15.49 -25.07 -10.41
C LEU A 334 14.45 -25.65 -9.45
N GLU A 335 13.26 -25.99 -9.97
CA GLU A 335 12.22 -26.65 -9.18
C GLU A 335 12.75 -27.93 -8.53
N LYS A 336 13.48 -28.75 -9.30
CA LYS A 336 14.08 -29.99 -8.79
C LYS A 336 15.10 -29.71 -7.70
N LYS A 337 16.03 -28.76 -7.90
CA LYS A 337 17.03 -28.38 -6.89
C LYS A 337 16.38 -27.99 -5.56
N LEU A 338 15.31 -27.19 -5.60
CA LEU A 338 14.63 -26.75 -4.38
C LEU A 338 13.85 -27.89 -3.71
N LYS A 339 13.21 -28.76 -4.50
CA LYS A 339 12.55 -29.99 -4.00
C LYS A 339 13.54 -30.93 -3.32
N ASP A 340 14.71 -31.14 -3.91
CA ASP A 340 15.77 -31.98 -3.33
C ASP A 340 16.23 -31.43 -1.96
N LYS A 341 16.19 -30.11 -1.78
CA LYS A 341 16.56 -29.38 -0.55
C LYS A 341 15.39 -29.05 0.38
N GLN A 342 14.18 -29.54 0.10
CA GLN A 342 12.95 -29.14 0.81
C GLN A 342 12.89 -29.56 2.30
N ASN A 343 13.77 -30.49 2.70
CA ASN A 343 13.94 -30.92 4.09
C ASN A 343 15.12 -30.23 4.79
N GLU A 344 15.97 -29.52 4.06
CA GLU A 344 17.06 -28.73 4.63
C GLU A 344 16.52 -27.45 5.28
N ASN A 345 17.21 -26.94 6.29
CA ASN A 345 16.93 -25.62 6.87
C ASN A 345 17.68 -24.56 6.06
N LEU A 346 17.15 -24.18 4.90
CA LEU A 346 17.70 -23.09 4.10
C LEU A 346 17.49 -21.74 4.79
N ASN A 347 18.47 -20.85 4.66
CA ASN A 347 18.37 -19.47 5.15
C ASN A 347 17.36 -18.70 4.31
N CYS A 348 16.26 -18.26 4.90
CA CYS A 348 15.15 -17.63 4.20
C CYS A 348 14.62 -16.48 5.05
N ALA A 349 14.69 -15.26 4.51
CA ALA A 349 14.28 -14.05 5.23
C ALA A 349 12.79 -14.08 5.60
N GLU A 350 11.94 -14.71 4.78
CA GLU A 350 10.51 -14.85 5.03
C GLU A 350 10.27 -15.69 6.30
N LEU A 351 10.82 -16.91 6.35
CA LEU A 351 10.69 -17.78 7.52
C LEU A 351 11.28 -17.13 8.76
N ASP A 352 12.48 -16.58 8.62
CA ASP A 352 13.21 -15.98 9.73
C ASP A 352 12.45 -14.78 10.34
N SER A 353 11.91 -13.90 9.50
CA SER A 353 11.08 -12.77 9.96
C SER A 353 9.74 -13.21 10.55
N ILE A 354 9.05 -14.19 9.96
CA ILE A 354 7.81 -14.74 10.51
C ILE A 354 8.07 -15.34 11.90
N MET A 355 9.11 -16.17 12.05
CA MET A 355 9.42 -16.79 13.33
C MET A 355 9.80 -15.77 14.40
N THR A 356 10.55 -14.73 14.03
CA THR A 356 10.85 -13.63 14.97
C THR A 356 9.57 -12.89 15.38
N ILE A 357 8.63 -12.62 14.45
CA ILE A 357 7.32 -12.01 14.77
C ILE A 357 6.55 -12.85 15.78
N LEU A 358 6.43 -14.16 15.54
CA LEU A 358 5.72 -15.08 16.45
C LEU A 358 6.35 -15.09 17.84
N LYS A 359 7.68 -15.25 17.90
CA LYS A 359 8.45 -15.33 19.15
C LYS A 359 8.38 -14.03 19.95
N LYS A 360 8.64 -12.88 19.34
CA LYS A 360 8.74 -11.58 20.03
C LYS A 360 7.38 -11.05 20.51
N ASN A 361 6.30 -11.47 19.86
CA ASN A 361 4.93 -11.09 20.24
C ASN A 361 4.20 -12.18 21.03
N ASN A 362 4.89 -13.27 21.43
CA ASN A 362 4.32 -14.41 22.15
C ASN A 362 3.05 -14.99 21.49
N ILE A 363 3.03 -15.08 20.16
CA ILE A 363 1.88 -15.56 19.40
C ILE A 363 1.86 -17.09 19.37
N ASP A 364 0.73 -17.69 19.77
CA ASP A 364 0.50 -19.13 19.64
C ASP A 364 0.37 -19.54 18.16
N HIS A 365 1.25 -20.42 17.71
CA HIS A 365 1.28 -20.96 16.36
C HIS A 365 -0.05 -21.58 15.91
N SER A 366 -0.85 -22.10 16.85
CA SER A 366 -2.15 -22.72 16.55
C SER A 366 -3.27 -21.72 16.23
N ARG A 367 -3.07 -20.44 16.61
CA ARG A 367 -4.05 -19.35 16.49
C ARG A 367 -3.78 -18.40 15.32
N VAL A 368 -2.64 -18.56 14.65
CA VAL A 368 -2.22 -17.68 13.57
C VAL A 368 -2.31 -18.38 12.21
N GLU A 369 -2.72 -17.64 11.19
CA GLU A 369 -2.64 -18.05 9.79
C GLU A 369 -1.69 -17.13 9.03
N ILE A 370 -0.69 -17.72 8.36
CA ILE A 370 0.30 -17.00 7.56
C ILE A 370 -0.16 -16.92 6.11
N TYR A 371 -0.20 -15.72 5.54
CA TYR A 371 -0.55 -15.50 4.15
C TYR A 371 0.68 -15.05 3.36
N LEU A 372 1.12 -15.92 2.46
CA LEU A 372 2.26 -15.73 1.58
C LEU A 372 1.77 -15.20 0.23
N LEU A 373 1.95 -13.92 -0.02
CA LEU A 373 1.60 -13.28 -1.29
C LEU A 373 2.83 -13.26 -2.18
N TYR A 374 2.74 -13.78 -3.39
CA TYR A 374 3.89 -13.90 -4.29
C TYR A 374 3.54 -13.45 -5.69
N THR A 375 4.53 -12.96 -6.44
CA THR A 375 4.36 -12.48 -7.81
C THR A 375 4.12 -13.64 -8.77
N ASP A 376 3.58 -13.38 -9.96
CA ASP A 376 3.36 -14.40 -11.01
C ASP A 376 4.65 -14.84 -11.73
N THR A 377 5.76 -14.89 -11.00
CA THR A 377 7.09 -15.28 -11.46
C THR A 377 7.47 -16.63 -10.87
N LEU A 378 8.30 -17.39 -11.58
CA LEU A 378 8.71 -18.74 -11.16
C LEU A 378 9.40 -18.73 -9.80
N ILE A 379 10.36 -17.83 -9.61
CA ILE A 379 11.18 -17.80 -8.40
C ILE A 379 10.34 -17.48 -7.16
N SER A 380 9.41 -16.52 -7.26
CA SER A 380 8.52 -16.14 -6.17
C SER A 380 7.55 -17.27 -5.83
N LYS A 381 7.03 -17.99 -6.83
CA LYS A 381 6.21 -19.18 -6.62
C LYS A 381 6.97 -20.26 -5.86
N LEU A 382 8.17 -20.59 -6.30
CA LEU A 382 8.99 -21.63 -5.67
C LEU A 382 9.42 -21.25 -4.25
N ALA A 383 9.78 -19.99 -4.01
CA ALA A 383 10.03 -19.49 -2.66
C ALA A 383 8.79 -19.63 -1.79
N ALA A 384 7.61 -19.22 -2.27
CA ALA A 384 6.37 -19.31 -1.51
C ALA A 384 6.01 -20.75 -1.17
N GLU A 385 6.16 -21.67 -2.13
CA GLU A 385 5.97 -23.11 -1.91
C GLU A 385 6.94 -23.65 -0.87
N TYR A 386 8.23 -23.30 -0.94
CA TYR A 386 9.23 -23.72 0.06
C TYR A 386 8.85 -23.22 1.45
N VAL A 387 8.58 -21.92 1.61
CA VAL A 387 8.22 -21.29 2.89
C VAL A 387 6.94 -21.93 3.46
N LYS A 388 5.91 -22.10 2.64
CA LYS A 388 4.65 -22.75 3.02
C LYS A 388 4.88 -24.16 3.58
N ASN A 389 5.63 -24.99 2.86
CA ASN A 389 5.93 -26.36 3.29
C ASN A 389 6.72 -26.40 4.60
N ARG A 390 7.61 -25.44 4.85
CA ARG A 390 8.35 -25.33 6.11
C ARG A 390 7.43 -24.95 7.27
N LEU A 391 6.54 -23.98 7.07
CA LEU A 391 5.56 -23.56 8.08
C LEU A 391 4.59 -24.69 8.45
N GLU A 392 4.09 -25.42 7.45
CA GLU A 392 3.18 -26.56 7.67
C GLU A 392 3.85 -27.68 8.45
N LYS A 393 5.13 -27.99 8.18
CA LYS A 393 5.93 -28.95 8.97
C LYS A 393 6.12 -28.51 10.43
N MET A 394 6.06 -27.21 10.70
CA MET A 394 6.11 -26.63 12.05
C MET A 394 4.72 -26.55 12.71
N GLY A 395 3.67 -27.05 12.06
CA GLY A 395 2.29 -27.00 12.56
C GLY A 395 1.62 -25.63 12.42
N ILE A 396 2.22 -24.71 11.66
CA ILE A 396 1.69 -23.35 11.44
C ILE A 396 0.81 -23.36 10.19
N LYS A 397 -0.43 -22.90 10.32
CA LYS A 397 -1.35 -22.79 9.17
C LYS A 397 -0.83 -21.73 8.21
N SER A 398 -0.74 -22.08 6.93
CA SER A 398 -0.32 -21.12 5.91
C SER A 398 -1.08 -21.28 4.60
N LYS A 399 -1.31 -20.14 3.94
CA LYS A 399 -1.92 -20.02 2.62
C LYS A 399 -0.98 -19.25 1.72
N SER A 400 -1.03 -19.54 0.43
CA SER A 400 -0.23 -18.85 -0.57
C SER A 400 -1.14 -18.40 -1.72
N SER A 401 -1.04 -17.14 -2.11
CA SER A 401 -1.82 -16.55 -3.21
C SER A 401 -0.89 -15.86 -4.20
N VAL A 402 -1.05 -16.18 -5.48
CA VAL A 402 -0.37 -15.47 -6.57
C VAL A 402 -1.04 -14.11 -6.81
N ILE A 403 -0.24 -13.06 -6.94
CA ILE A 403 -0.69 -11.73 -7.32
C ILE A 403 -0.27 -11.47 -8.77
N GLN A 404 -1.24 -11.60 -9.68
CA GLN A 404 -1.03 -11.38 -11.11
C GLN A 404 -0.63 -9.93 -11.39
N GLY A 405 0.39 -9.74 -12.23
CA GLY A 405 0.86 -8.42 -12.66
C GLY A 405 1.74 -7.67 -11.66
N LEU A 406 2.04 -8.25 -10.50
CA LEU A 406 2.94 -7.67 -9.51
C LEU A 406 4.41 -7.93 -9.92
N ARG A 407 4.87 -7.35 -11.04
CA ARG A 407 6.20 -7.66 -11.63
C ARG A 407 7.10 -6.43 -11.74
N ILE A 408 8.38 -6.60 -11.42
CA ILE A 408 9.41 -5.53 -11.41
C ILE A 408 9.82 -5.01 -12.79
N ASP A 409 9.54 -5.74 -13.86
CA ASP A 409 9.95 -5.44 -15.23
C ASP A 409 8.89 -4.70 -16.06
N ASP A 410 7.69 -4.48 -15.49
CA ASP A 410 6.56 -3.84 -16.18
C ASP A 410 5.79 -2.94 -15.21
N SER A 411 6.19 -1.67 -15.15
CA SER A 411 5.59 -0.68 -14.24
C SER A 411 4.10 -0.46 -14.49
N ASP A 412 3.68 -0.54 -15.75
CA ASP A 412 2.30 -0.34 -16.16
C ASP A 412 1.41 -1.47 -15.66
N LYS A 413 1.85 -2.73 -15.81
CA LYS A 413 1.17 -3.87 -15.19
C LYS A 413 1.24 -3.81 -13.68
N PHE A 414 2.37 -3.42 -13.09
CA PHE A 414 2.51 -3.28 -11.65
C PHE A 414 1.46 -2.32 -11.08
N ILE A 415 1.32 -1.11 -11.64
CA ILE A 415 0.39 -0.11 -11.13
C ILE A 415 -1.07 -0.51 -11.42
N LYS A 416 -1.38 -0.84 -12.68
CA LYS A 416 -2.77 -1.00 -13.15
C LYS A 416 -3.39 -2.34 -12.77
N MET A 417 -2.57 -3.37 -12.54
CA MET A 417 -3.04 -4.73 -12.25
C MET A 417 -2.42 -5.30 -10.97
N GLY A 418 -1.10 -5.29 -10.85
CA GLY A 418 -0.37 -5.90 -9.72
C GLY A 418 -0.76 -5.32 -8.36
N LEU A 419 -0.65 -4.01 -8.20
CA LEU A 419 -0.99 -3.29 -6.98
C LEU A 419 -2.48 -3.41 -6.66
N VAL A 420 -3.34 -3.32 -7.68
CA VAL A 420 -4.79 -3.51 -7.52
C VAL A 420 -5.12 -4.90 -6.99
N ASN A 421 -4.52 -5.95 -7.56
CA ASN A 421 -4.71 -7.33 -7.15
C ASN A 421 -4.13 -7.57 -5.75
N LEU A 422 -2.97 -6.99 -5.43
CA LEU A 422 -2.37 -7.03 -4.10
C LEU A 422 -3.34 -6.45 -3.07
N LEU A 423 -3.85 -5.24 -3.30
CA LEU A 423 -4.78 -4.59 -2.39
C LEU A 423 -6.07 -5.40 -2.24
N ASN A 424 -6.67 -5.88 -3.34
CA ASN A 424 -7.87 -6.70 -3.29
C ASN A 424 -7.69 -7.98 -2.45
N GLU A 425 -6.57 -8.69 -2.62
CA GLU A 425 -6.27 -9.89 -1.83
C GLU A 425 -6.02 -9.55 -0.35
N VAL A 426 -5.34 -8.44 -0.05
CA VAL A 426 -5.14 -7.98 1.34
C VAL A 426 -6.47 -7.62 2.01
N TYR A 427 -7.37 -6.88 1.35
CA TYR A 427 -8.70 -6.56 1.90
C TYR A 427 -9.52 -7.84 2.16
N LYS A 428 -9.42 -8.83 1.27
CA LYS A 428 -10.06 -10.13 1.43
C LYS A 428 -9.48 -10.93 2.60
N ILE A 429 -8.16 -10.92 2.78
CA ILE A 429 -7.48 -11.59 3.91
C ILE A 429 -7.85 -10.92 5.23
N ALA A 430 -7.87 -9.59 5.25
CA ALA A 430 -8.23 -8.83 6.43
C ALA A 430 -9.68 -9.09 6.83
N ASP A 431 -10.59 -9.24 5.87
CA ASP A 431 -12.02 -9.52 6.09
C ASP A 431 -12.62 -8.58 7.15
N ARG A 432 -12.35 -7.28 7.00
CA ARG A 432 -12.69 -6.20 7.96
C ARG A 432 -12.07 -6.31 9.36
N ASN A 433 -11.29 -7.36 9.67
CA ASN A 433 -10.65 -7.62 10.96
C ASN A 433 -9.20 -7.07 11.03
N TRP A 434 -9.01 -5.83 10.60
CA TRP A 434 -7.70 -5.19 10.46
C TRP A 434 -6.83 -5.17 11.73
N LYS A 435 -7.45 -5.13 12.92
CA LYS A 435 -6.76 -5.11 14.21
C LYS A 435 -6.00 -6.40 14.54
N LYS A 436 -6.43 -7.51 13.92
CA LYS A 436 -5.84 -8.85 14.07
C LYS A 436 -4.84 -9.18 12.95
N VAL A 437 -4.63 -8.24 12.02
CA VAL A 437 -3.73 -8.37 10.88
C VAL A 437 -2.42 -7.64 11.19
N CYS A 438 -1.30 -8.27 10.87
CA CYS A 438 -0.02 -7.58 10.75
C CYS A 438 0.63 -7.80 9.38
N PHE A 439 1.40 -6.81 8.95
CA PHE A 439 2.19 -6.84 7.74
C PHE A 439 3.65 -7.09 8.06
N ASN A 440 4.25 -8.07 7.41
CA ASN A 440 5.69 -8.28 7.42
C ASN A 440 6.29 -7.64 6.16
N ILE A 441 7.00 -6.53 6.31
CA ILE A 441 7.65 -5.80 5.22
C ILE A 441 9.15 -6.09 5.10
N THR A 442 9.65 -7.11 5.82
CA THR A 442 11.06 -7.52 5.75
C THR A 442 11.42 -7.99 4.33
N THR A 443 10.53 -8.76 3.70
CA THR A 443 10.73 -9.40 2.39
C THR A 443 9.96 -8.71 1.27
N GLY A 444 9.99 -9.26 0.06
CA GLY A 444 9.38 -8.64 -1.14
C GLY A 444 10.17 -7.46 -1.71
N PHE A 445 9.64 -6.82 -2.75
CA PHE A 445 10.29 -5.68 -3.42
C PHE A 445 10.07 -4.37 -2.65
N LYS A 446 10.94 -3.37 -2.81
CA LYS A 446 10.85 -2.09 -2.08
C LYS A 446 9.63 -1.27 -2.50
N SER A 447 9.22 -1.37 -3.77
CA SER A 447 8.12 -0.65 -4.39
C SER A 447 6.75 -0.81 -3.71
N ILE A 448 6.50 -1.92 -3.02
CA ILE A 448 5.23 -2.17 -2.31
C ILE A 448 5.19 -1.60 -0.89
N VAL A 449 6.36 -1.31 -0.30
CA VAL A 449 6.48 -0.88 1.11
C VAL A 449 5.68 0.38 1.40
N PRO A 450 5.69 1.44 0.56
CA PRO A 450 4.91 2.64 0.82
C PRO A 450 3.40 2.37 0.86
N TYR A 451 2.90 1.54 -0.06
CA TYR A 451 1.48 1.20 -0.13
C TYR A 451 1.03 0.32 1.04
N LEU A 452 1.81 -0.70 1.43
CA LEU A 452 1.50 -1.51 2.61
C LEU A 452 1.60 -0.68 3.90
N THR A 453 2.56 0.25 3.97
CA THR A 453 2.70 1.16 5.11
C THR A 453 1.47 2.05 5.25
N PHE A 454 1.06 2.71 4.16
CA PHE A 454 -0.12 3.56 4.14
C PHE A 454 -1.41 2.77 4.41
N LEU A 455 -1.55 1.58 3.82
CA LEU A 455 -2.69 0.69 4.06
C LEU A 455 -2.83 0.32 5.53
N ALA A 456 -1.72 -0.03 6.20
CA ALA A 456 -1.78 -0.37 7.62
C ALA A 456 -2.07 0.86 8.49
N MET A 457 -1.54 2.04 8.16
CA MET A 457 -1.87 3.29 8.86
C MET A 457 -3.37 3.60 8.78
N VAL A 458 -3.94 3.56 7.57
CA VAL A 458 -5.37 3.80 7.31
C VAL A 458 -6.27 2.82 8.06
N ASN A 459 -5.81 1.57 8.22
CA ASN A 459 -6.59 0.50 8.83
C ASN A 459 -6.22 0.21 10.30
N LYS A 460 -5.28 0.95 10.88
CA LYS A 460 -4.74 0.70 12.22
C LYS A 460 -4.26 -0.76 12.38
N SER A 461 -3.52 -1.28 11.40
CA SER A 461 -2.87 -2.60 11.46
C SER A 461 -1.39 -2.47 11.85
N ARG A 462 -0.79 -3.53 12.39
CA ARG A 462 0.64 -3.54 12.76
C ARG A 462 1.51 -3.77 11.53
N ILE A 463 2.69 -3.14 11.50
CA ILE A 463 3.71 -3.41 10.48
C ILE A 463 5.02 -3.75 11.17
N PHE A 464 5.60 -4.87 10.79
CA PHE A 464 6.88 -5.36 11.30
C PHE A 464 7.92 -5.42 10.19
N TYR A 465 9.14 -5.02 10.57
CA TYR A 465 10.36 -5.22 9.81
C TYR A 465 11.37 -5.94 10.71
N LYS A 466 11.95 -7.03 10.24
CA LYS A 466 13.06 -7.71 10.93
C LYS A 466 14.39 -7.13 10.46
N PHE A 467 15.31 -6.91 11.42
CA PHE A 467 16.68 -6.54 11.11
C PHE A 467 17.45 -7.70 10.46
N GLU A 468 18.14 -7.45 9.36
CA GLU A 468 18.85 -8.51 8.63
C GLU A 468 20.00 -9.12 9.44
N LEU A 469 20.69 -8.32 10.26
CA LEU A 469 21.87 -8.74 11.02
C LEU A 469 21.57 -9.06 12.50
N ALA A 470 20.31 -8.99 12.93
CA ALA A 470 19.94 -9.20 14.33
C ALA A 470 18.55 -9.85 14.50
N ASP A 471 18.36 -10.66 15.55
CA ASP A 471 17.06 -11.26 15.93
C ASP A 471 16.17 -10.24 16.67
N GLU A 472 15.94 -9.09 16.03
CA GLU A 472 15.09 -8.02 16.55
C GLU A 472 14.08 -7.57 15.50
N LEU A 473 12.94 -7.09 16.00
CA LEU A 473 11.89 -6.47 15.19
C LEU A 473 11.87 -4.97 15.41
N PHE A 474 11.59 -4.27 14.34
CA PHE A 474 11.11 -2.90 14.35
C PHE A 474 9.62 -2.92 14.01
N GLN A 475 8.80 -2.52 14.96
CA GLN A 475 7.41 -2.17 14.69
C GLN A 475 7.37 -0.71 14.23
N ILE A 476 6.72 -0.46 13.10
CA ILE A 476 6.41 0.92 12.72
C ILE A 476 5.31 1.40 13.68
N PRO A 477 5.54 2.50 14.41
CA PRO A 477 4.58 2.96 15.41
C PRO A 477 3.25 3.34 14.73
N PRO A 478 2.10 2.93 15.28
CA PRO A 478 0.82 3.50 14.86
C PRO A 478 0.81 5.00 15.14
N LEU A 479 0.08 5.75 14.30
CA LEU A 479 0.01 7.20 14.41
C LEU A 479 -1.43 7.67 14.61
N PRO A 480 -1.67 8.66 15.50
CA PRO A 480 -2.98 9.26 15.70
C PRO A 480 -3.33 10.20 14.54
N ILE A 481 -3.78 9.61 13.43
CA ILE A 481 -4.23 10.32 12.23
C ILE A 481 -5.71 10.02 11.96
N SER A 482 -6.39 11.00 11.36
CA SER A 482 -7.73 10.85 10.81
C SER A 482 -7.70 11.08 9.30
N ILE A 483 -8.68 10.53 8.59
CA ILE A 483 -8.86 10.75 7.15
C ILE A 483 -9.95 11.81 6.98
N ASP A 484 -9.71 12.79 6.10
CA ASP A 484 -10.74 13.72 5.67
C ASP A 484 -11.66 13.04 4.65
N TRP A 485 -12.75 12.46 5.16
CA TRP A 485 -13.75 11.78 4.35
C TRP A 485 -14.59 12.74 3.49
N SER A 486 -14.52 14.05 3.72
CA SER A 486 -15.36 15.02 2.99
C SER A 486 -15.04 15.01 1.48
N LEU A 487 -13.76 14.92 1.11
CA LEU A 487 -13.32 14.83 -0.29
C LEU A 487 -13.95 13.64 -1.00
N ILE A 488 -13.92 12.46 -0.35
CA ILE A 488 -14.47 11.21 -0.90
C ILE A 488 -16.00 11.25 -0.93
N LYS A 489 -16.64 11.70 0.14
CA LYS A 489 -18.11 11.79 0.25
C LYS A 489 -18.69 12.75 -0.79
N ASN A 490 -18.08 13.91 -0.98
CA ASN A 490 -18.54 14.92 -1.94
C ASN A 490 -18.37 14.46 -3.40
N ASN A 491 -17.48 13.51 -3.65
CA ASN A 491 -17.18 12.97 -4.98
C ASN A 491 -17.58 11.49 -5.13
N GLU A 492 -18.41 10.95 -4.24
CA GLU A 492 -18.72 9.51 -4.17
C GLU A 492 -19.21 8.95 -5.51
N LYS A 493 -20.08 9.69 -6.21
CA LYS A 493 -20.56 9.32 -7.55
C LYS A 493 -19.41 9.17 -8.54
N ASN A 494 -18.53 10.16 -8.63
CA ASN A 494 -17.38 10.15 -9.55
C ASN A 494 -16.45 8.97 -9.22
N LEU A 495 -16.20 8.70 -7.94
CA LEU A 495 -15.33 7.60 -7.50
C LEU A 495 -15.97 6.22 -7.75
N LEU A 496 -17.29 6.09 -7.68
CA LEU A 496 -17.99 4.88 -8.12
C LEU A 496 -17.88 4.65 -9.62
N GLU A 497 -17.98 5.70 -10.43
CA GLU A 497 -17.76 5.58 -11.87
C GLU A 497 -16.31 5.17 -12.19
N VAL A 498 -15.33 5.64 -11.40
CA VAL A 498 -13.93 5.18 -11.48
C VAL A 498 -13.82 3.70 -11.13
N GLU A 499 -14.44 3.24 -10.01
CA GLU A 499 -14.49 1.81 -9.60
C GLU A 499 -15.01 0.90 -10.72
N PHE A 500 -15.89 1.42 -11.56
CA PHE A 500 -16.52 0.69 -12.66
C PHE A 500 -15.85 0.92 -14.03
N GLY A 501 -14.83 1.77 -14.10
CA GLY A 501 -14.07 2.06 -15.32
C GLY A 501 -14.88 2.86 -16.36
N ASP A 502 -15.93 3.57 -15.93
CA ASP A 502 -16.88 4.30 -16.78
C ASP A 502 -16.62 5.81 -16.82
N CYS A 503 -15.62 6.31 -16.10
CA CYS A 503 -15.61 7.70 -15.72
C CYS A 503 -15.02 8.68 -16.76
N CYS A 504 -15.76 9.76 -17.00
CA CYS A 504 -15.29 11.03 -17.53
C CYS A 504 -15.36 12.09 -16.41
N ILE A 505 -14.29 12.23 -15.63
CA ILE A 505 -14.22 13.26 -14.57
C ILE A 505 -14.08 14.64 -15.21
N SER A 506 -14.85 15.63 -14.74
CA SER A 506 -14.66 17.02 -15.16
C SER A 506 -13.24 17.50 -14.81
N LYS A 507 -12.68 18.45 -15.57
CA LYS A 507 -11.34 19.00 -15.26
C LYS A 507 -11.26 19.53 -13.82
N GLN A 508 -12.29 20.22 -13.36
CA GLN A 508 -12.35 20.76 -11.99
C GLN A 508 -12.36 19.64 -10.94
N SER A 509 -13.25 18.65 -11.08
CA SER A 509 -13.31 17.51 -10.16
C SER A 509 -12.01 16.70 -10.16
N TYR A 510 -11.32 16.62 -11.30
CA TYR A 510 -10.02 15.99 -11.37
C TYR A 510 -8.98 16.75 -10.53
N GLU A 511 -8.91 18.08 -10.61
CA GLU A 511 -7.99 18.88 -9.79
C GLU A 511 -8.17 18.61 -8.28
N GLU A 512 -9.41 18.52 -7.82
CA GLU A 512 -9.74 18.20 -6.42
C GLU A 512 -9.35 16.76 -6.04
N LEU A 513 -9.48 15.82 -6.99
CA LEU A 513 -9.23 14.40 -6.78
C LEU A 513 -7.82 13.93 -7.14
N ARG A 514 -6.87 14.83 -7.47
CA ARG A 514 -5.51 14.47 -7.92
C ARG A 514 -4.74 13.54 -6.97
N SER A 515 -5.06 13.56 -5.68
CA SER A 515 -4.47 12.64 -4.70
C SER A 515 -5.06 11.22 -4.76
N LEU A 516 -6.29 11.10 -5.25
CA LEU A 516 -7.06 9.86 -5.29
C LEU A 516 -7.12 9.21 -6.68
N VAL A 517 -7.06 10.01 -7.74
CA VAL A 517 -7.17 9.52 -9.12
C VAL A 517 -6.11 10.13 -10.03
N GLU A 518 -5.71 9.37 -11.03
CA GLU A 518 -4.79 9.75 -12.09
C GLU A 518 -5.37 9.47 -13.47
N LYS A 519 -4.86 10.15 -14.49
CA LYS A 519 -5.31 9.99 -15.87
C LYS A 519 -4.60 8.79 -16.51
N SER A 520 -5.36 7.88 -17.12
CA SER A 520 -4.85 6.74 -17.90
C SER A 520 -5.57 6.67 -19.24
N GLY A 521 -4.93 7.18 -20.30
CA GLY A 521 -5.56 7.38 -21.61
C GLY A 521 -6.68 8.41 -21.52
N ASP A 522 -7.88 8.06 -22.01
CA ASP A 522 -9.08 8.90 -21.96
C ASP A 522 -9.90 8.73 -20.67
N LYS A 523 -9.46 7.86 -19.75
CA LYS A 523 -10.16 7.54 -18.51
C LYS A 523 -9.37 7.96 -17.28
N TYR A 524 -10.03 7.88 -16.14
CA TYR A 524 -9.43 8.09 -14.82
C TYR A 524 -9.40 6.78 -14.04
N VAL A 525 -8.31 6.55 -13.33
CA VAL A 525 -8.09 5.38 -12.48
C VAL A 525 -7.65 5.86 -11.10
N PHE A 526 -7.96 5.11 -10.05
CA PHE A 526 -7.42 5.35 -8.71
C PHE A 526 -5.90 5.28 -8.69
N THR A 527 -5.28 6.24 -8.01
CA THR A 527 -3.91 6.07 -7.50
C THR A 527 -3.89 4.95 -6.45
N GLY A 528 -2.72 4.40 -6.12
CA GLY A 528 -2.63 3.39 -5.06
C GLY A 528 -3.18 3.88 -3.71
N VAL A 529 -2.91 5.15 -3.37
CA VAL A 529 -3.47 5.83 -2.19
C VAL A 529 -4.99 5.97 -2.29
N GLY A 530 -5.50 6.43 -3.44
CA GLY A 530 -6.93 6.57 -3.68
C GLY A 530 -7.68 5.25 -3.58
N ARG A 531 -7.10 4.16 -4.09
CA ARG A 531 -7.68 2.82 -4.01
C ARG A 531 -7.81 2.35 -2.56
N ILE A 532 -6.79 2.57 -1.74
CA ILE A 532 -6.78 2.25 -0.30
C ILE A 532 -7.90 3.01 0.42
N LEU A 533 -7.93 4.34 0.25
CA LEU A 533 -8.93 5.17 0.93
C LEU A 533 -10.35 4.88 0.45
N TRP A 534 -10.54 4.64 -0.84
CA TRP A 534 -11.84 4.29 -1.41
C TRP A 534 -12.36 2.96 -0.85
N LYS A 535 -11.53 1.92 -0.81
CA LYS A 535 -11.91 0.63 -0.20
C LYS A 535 -12.24 0.78 1.28
N LYS A 536 -11.47 1.59 2.02
CA LYS A 536 -11.78 1.88 3.42
C LYS A 536 -13.12 2.60 3.57
N TYR A 537 -13.37 3.61 2.75
CA TYR A 537 -14.63 4.36 2.74
C TYR A 537 -15.84 3.45 2.50
N LEU A 538 -15.75 2.54 1.52
CA LEU A 538 -16.80 1.56 1.25
C LEU A 538 -17.04 0.63 2.45
N GLU A 539 -15.96 0.15 3.08
CA GLU A 539 -16.01 -0.75 4.23
C GLU A 539 -16.70 -0.11 5.45
N ILE A 540 -16.24 1.08 5.88
CA ILE A 540 -16.73 1.73 7.12
C ILE A 540 -18.20 2.18 7.01
N ASN A 541 -18.63 2.55 5.80
CA ASN A 541 -19.99 2.99 5.54
C ASN A 541 -20.92 1.83 5.11
N ASP A 542 -20.39 0.61 5.00
CA ASP A 542 -21.07 -0.58 4.46
C ASP A 542 -21.76 -0.27 3.12
N ILE A 543 -21.03 0.39 2.22
CA ILE A 543 -21.52 0.81 0.91
C ILE A 543 -21.34 -0.31 -0.09
N HIS A 544 -22.42 -0.64 -0.78
CA HIS A 544 -22.44 -1.55 -1.90
C HIS A 544 -23.08 -0.84 -3.11
N ALA A 545 -22.44 -0.92 -4.26
CA ALA A 545 -22.93 -0.26 -5.47
C ALA A 545 -23.48 -1.27 -6.47
N LEU A 546 -24.61 -0.91 -7.06
CA LEU A 546 -25.33 -1.72 -8.02
C LEU A 546 -26.19 -0.83 -8.92
N TYR A 547 -26.68 -1.40 -10.01
CA TYR A 547 -27.55 -0.73 -10.95
C TYR A 547 -28.95 -1.30 -10.85
N LEU A 548 -29.96 -0.45 -10.69
CA LEU A 548 -31.37 -0.86 -10.78
C LEU A 548 -31.97 -0.35 -12.08
N SER A 549 -32.82 -1.18 -12.69
CA SER A 549 -33.70 -0.70 -13.76
C SER A 549 -34.68 0.35 -13.21
N ASP A 550 -35.17 1.23 -14.07
CA ASP A 550 -36.25 2.16 -13.71
C ASP A 550 -37.49 1.44 -13.16
N SER A 551 -37.75 0.21 -13.59
CA SER A 551 -38.91 -0.59 -13.13
C SER A 551 -38.70 -1.11 -11.71
N ALA A 552 -37.53 -1.71 -11.43
CA ALA A 552 -37.16 -2.17 -10.10
C ALA A 552 -37.12 -0.99 -9.11
N LEU A 553 -36.58 0.16 -9.53
CA LEU A 553 -36.50 1.35 -8.69
C LEU A 553 -37.90 1.86 -8.32
N LYS A 554 -38.81 2.03 -9.31
CA LYS A 554 -40.21 2.44 -9.05
C LYS A 554 -40.92 1.47 -8.11
N LYS A 555 -40.65 0.17 -8.21
CA LYS A 555 -41.22 -0.84 -7.31
C LYS A 555 -40.68 -0.66 -5.89
N TYR A 556 -39.36 -0.53 -5.72
CA TYR A 556 -38.74 -0.31 -4.42
C TYR A 556 -39.22 1.01 -3.76
N GLU A 557 -39.32 2.11 -4.50
CA GLU A 557 -39.80 3.40 -3.96
C GLU A 557 -41.24 3.32 -3.43
N LYS A 558 -42.10 2.53 -4.09
CA LYS A 558 -43.45 2.24 -3.59
C LYS A 558 -43.38 1.43 -2.29
N LEU A 559 -42.60 0.34 -2.28
CA LEU A 559 -42.43 -0.49 -1.09
C LEU A 559 -41.89 0.29 0.10
N LYS A 560 -40.87 1.13 -0.09
CA LYS A 560 -40.28 1.95 0.99
C LYS A 560 -41.30 2.87 1.66
N LYS A 561 -42.36 3.28 0.95
CA LYS A 561 -43.45 4.11 1.48
C LYS A 561 -44.60 3.30 2.09
N SER A 562 -44.85 2.10 1.59
CA SER A 562 -46.05 1.31 1.93
C SER A 562 -45.81 0.14 2.86
N ASP A 563 -44.61 -0.45 2.85
CA ASP A 563 -44.30 -1.70 3.56
C ASP A 563 -42.80 -1.80 3.88
N GLU A 564 -42.44 -1.30 5.07
CA GLU A 564 -41.05 -1.26 5.56
C GLU A 564 -40.42 -2.65 5.69
N ASN A 565 -41.22 -3.67 6.01
CA ASN A 565 -40.73 -5.05 6.13
C ASN A 565 -40.30 -5.59 4.75
N HIS A 566 -41.09 -5.36 3.71
CA HIS A 566 -40.75 -5.76 2.35
C HIS A 566 -39.56 -4.99 1.79
N SER A 567 -39.47 -3.67 2.02
CA SER A 567 -38.30 -2.91 1.57
C SER A 567 -37.02 -3.36 2.28
N THR A 568 -37.08 -3.61 3.59
CA THR A 568 -35.95 -4.10 4.38
C THR A 568 -35.50 -5.50 3.93
N ALA A 569 -36.45 -6.41 3.68
CA ALA A 569 -36.15 -7.75 3.18
C ALA A 569 -35.46 -7.69 1.80
N PHE A 570 -35.91 -6.78 0.92
CA PHE A 570 -35.27 -6.57 -0.39
C PHE A 570 -33.85 -6.03 -0.25
N GLU A 571 -33.63 -4.98 0.57
CA GLU A 571 -32.30 -4.43 0.82
C GLU A 571 -31.34 -5.46 1.41
N LYS A 572 -31.79 -6.27 2.39
CA LYS A 572 -30.98 -7.37 2.97
C LYS A 572 -30.65 -8.44 1.92
N SER A 573 -31.59 -8.75 1.03
CA SER A 573 -31.36 -9.72 -0.05
C SER A 573 -30.39 -9.18 -1.12
N LEU A 574 -30.41 -7.87 -1.40
CA LEU A 574 -29.40 -7.25 -2.25
C LEU A 574 -28.00 -7.35 -1.64
N LYS A 575 -27.84 -7.05 -0.33
CA LYS A 575 -26.55 -7.23 0.35
C LYS A 575 -26.09 -8.69 0.29
N GLU A 576 -26.99 -9.63 0.51
CA GLU A 576 -26.68 -11.06 0.44
C GLU A 576 -26.25 -11.49 -0.97
N LEU A 577 -26.95 -11.03 -2.02
CA LEU A 577 -26.57 -11.26 -3.41
C LEU A 577 -25.13 -10.81 -3.68
N LEU A 578 -24.79 -9.57 -3.29
CA LEU A 578 -23.46 -8.99 -3.51
C LEU A 578 -22.38 -9.73 -2.73
N LYS A 579 -22.67 -10.12 -1.48
CA LYS A 579 -21.77 -10.91 -0.63
C LYS A 579 -21.51 -12.30 -1.22
N GLU A 580 -22.57 -13.01 -1.62
CA GLU A 580 -22.46 -14.33 -2.22
C GLU A 580 -21.66 -14.29 -3.53
N LEU A 581 -21.94 -13.31 -4.40
CA LEU A 581 -21.16 -13.09 -5.62
C LEU A 581 -19.68 -12.82 -5.33
N HIS A 582 -19.39 -11.98 -4.32
CA HIS A 582 -18.01 -11.72 -3.90
C HIS A 582 -17.29 -12.99 -3.46
N ASN A 583 -17.96 -13.87 -2.72
CA ASN A 583 -17.38 -15.10 -2.19
C ASN A 583 -17.10 -16.17 -3.26
N VAL A 584 -18.00 -16.33 -4.24
CA VAL A 584 -17.86 -17.40 -5.25
C VAL A 584 -17.23 -16.93 -6.55
N GLY A 585 -17.21 -15.63 -6.81
CA GLY A 585 -16.65 -15.03 -8.02
C GLY A 585 -17.25 -15.64 -9.29
N GLU A 586 -16.39 -16.02 -10.25
CA GLU A 586 -16.79 -16.55 -11.56
C GLU A 586 -17.59 -17.87 -11.48
N ASN A 587 -17.49 -18.59 -10.36
CA ASN A 587 -18.19 -19.85 -10.15
C ASN A 587 -19.66 -19.68 -9.76
N PHE A 588 -20.19 -18.45 -9.69
CA PHE A 588 -21.57 -18.18 -9.27
C PHE A 588 -22.63 -18.93 -10.10
N LYS A 589 -22.36 -19.21 -11.38
CA LYS A 589 -23.27 -19.95 -12.27
C LYS A 589 -23.55 -21.37 -11.80
N SER A 590 -22.67 -21.95 -10.98
CA SER A 590 -22.83 -23.30 -10.41
C SER A 590 -23.68 -23.34 -9.13
N ARG A 591 -24.06 -22.17 -8.59
CA ARG A 591 -24.79 -22.06 -7.32
C ARG A 591 -26.28 -21.79 -7.60
N ASP A 592 -27.17 -22.74 -7.31
CA ASP A 592 -28.63 -22.57 -7.54
C ASP A 592 -29.22 -21.36 -6.79
N LYS A 593 -28.67 -21.02 -5.61
CA LYS A 593 -29.05 -19.80 -4.88
C LYS A 593 -28.79 -18.53 -5.69
N LEU A 594 -27.65 -18.44 -6.37
CA LEU A 594 -27.21 -17.27 -7.14
C LEU A 594 -27.75 -17.23 -8.56
N CYS A 595 -27.78 -18.39 -9.21
CA CYS A 595 -28.02 -18.52 -10.64
C CYS A 595 -29.07 -19.60 -10.90
N HIS A 596 -30.31 -19.33 -10.51
CA HIS A 596 -31.44 -20.15 -10.94
C HIS A 596 -31.91 -19.75 -12.35
N ASP A 597 -32.53 -20.70 -13.06
CA ASP A 597 -33.00 -20.49 -14.42
C ASP A 597 -34.10 -19.42 -14.47
N VAL A 598 -33.92 -18.45 -15.36
CA VAL A 598 -34.93 -17.43 -15.69
C VAL A 598 -36.08 -18.01 -16.53
N GLY A 599 -35.89 -19.21 -17.07
CA GLY A 599 -36.85 -19.92 -17.91
C GLY A 599 -37.12 -19.25 -19.26
N CYS A 600 -36.35 -18.22 -19.63
CA CYS A 600 -36.41 -17.52 -20.92
C CYS A 600 -35.02 -17.55 -21.58
N GLU A 601 -34.94 -18.16 -22.76
CA GLU A 601 -33.67 -18.38 -23.47
C GLU A 601 -32.99 -17.05 -23.89
N GLU A 602 -33.79 -16.03 -24.23
CA GLU A 602 -33.27 -14.71 -24.61
C GLU A 602 -32.62 -13.98 -23.43
N LEU A 603 -33.26 -14.02 -22.26
CA LEU A 603 -32.72 -13.46 -21.02
C LEU A 603 -31.45 -14.18 -20.58
N LYS A 604 -31.44 -15.50 -20.69
CA LYS A 604 -30.28 -16.35 -20.40
C LYS A 604 -29.08 -16.02 -21.31
N LYS A 605 -29.33 -15.82 -22.62
CA LYS A 605 -28.30 -15.37 -23.58
C LYS A 605 -27.74 -13.98 -23.25
N LYS A 606 -28.54 -13.11 -22.62
CA LYS A 606 -28.09 -11.80 -22.11
C LYS A 606 -27.46 -11.85 -20.71
N GLY A 607 -27.31 -13.05 -20.13
CA GLY A 607 -26.63 -13.27 -18.86
C GLY A 607 -27.51 -13.05 -17.63
N PHE A 608 -28.83 -12.93 -17.78
CA PHE A 608 -29.73 -12.83 -16.63
C PHE A 608 -29.94 -14.18 -15.95
N CYS A 609 -30.03 -14.14 -14.62
CA CYS A 609 -30.34 -15.27 -13.76
C CYS A 609 -31.21 -14.81 -12.57
N ILE A 610 -31.72 -15.77 -11.80
CA ILE A 610 -32.53 -15.49 -10.61
C ILE A 610 -31.75 -15.81 -9.35
N PHE A 611 -31.61 -14.81 -8.47
CA PHE A 611 -31.17 -15.00 -7.10
C PHE A 611 -32.36 -15.36 -6.22
N LYS A 612 -32.23 -16.46 -5.46
CA LYS A 612 -33.21 -16.93 -4.49
C LYS A 612 -32.72 -16.58 -3.08
N ASP A 613 -33.58 -15.93 -2.31
CA ASP A 613 -33.30 -15.66 -0.90
C ASP A 613 -34.57 -15.75 -0.06
N GLU A 614 -34.38 -15.77 1.25
CA GLU A 614 -35.44 -15.64 2.24
C GLU A 614 -34.96 -14.70 3.35
N LYS A 615 -35.66 -13.57 3.52
CA LYS A 615 -35.38 -12.56 4.55
C LYS A 615 -36.69 -12.09 5.16
N GLU A 616 -36.69 -11.84 6.46
CA GLU A 616 -37.88 -11.40 7.19
C GLU A 616 -39.11 -12.31 7.02
N ARG A 617 -38.88 -13.63 6.87
CA ARG A 617 -39.91 -14.64 6.58
C ARG A 617 -40.65 -14.41 5.24
N LEU A 618 -40.02 -13.66 4.33
CA LEU A 618 -40.48 -13.42 2.98
C LEU A 618 -39.51 -14.12 2.02
N GLN A 619 -40.05 -14.86 1.06
CA GLN A 619 -39.25 -15.36 -0.06
C GLN A 619 -39.00 -14.23 -1.06
N LEU A 620 -37.79 -14.18 -1.62
CA LEU A 620 -37.41 -13.22 -2.65
C LEU A 620 -36.87 -13.91 -3.90
N ARG A 621 -37.18 -13.33 -5.06
CA ARG A 621 -36.62 -13.68 -6.36
C ARG A 621 -36.14 -12.41 -7.02
N ILE A 622 -34.83 -12.26 -7.20
CA ILE A 622 -34.23 -11.08 -7.84
C ILE A 622 -33.71 -11.49 -9.21
N ILE A 623 -34.22 -10.85 -10.27
CA ILE A 623 -33.69 -11.02 -11.63
C ILE A 623 -32.49 -10.10 -11.78
N TRP A 624 -31.33 -10.67 -12.01
CA TRP A 624 -30.09 -9.91 -12.07
C TRP A 624 -29.12 -10.46 -13.12
N LYS A 625 -28.18 -9.62 -13.53
CA LYS A 625 -26.97 -10.00 -14.28
C LYS A 625 -25.77 -9.28 -13.70
N CYS A 626 -24.56 -9.70 -14.06
CA CYS A 626 -23.36 -8.95 -13.76
C CYS A 626 -22.39 -8.88 -14.92
N GLU A 627 -21.57 -7.84 -14.90
CA GLU A 627 -20.47 -7.62 -15.84
C GLU A 627 -19.19 -7.43 -15.03
N LYS A 628 -18.16 -8.22 -15.33
CA LYS A 628 -16.87 -8.15 -14.65
C LYS A 628 -16.07 -6.98 -15.24
N THR A 629 -15.52 -6.13 -14.38
CA THR A 629 -14.60 -5.07 -14.77
C THR A 629 -13.17 -5.60 -14.80
N GLU A 630 -12.42 -5.25 -15.84
CA GLU A 630 -11.02 -5.69 -15.96
C GLU A 630 -10.11 -4.90 -15.00
N LEU A 631 -10.34 -3.60 -14.86
CA LEU A 631 -9.44 -2.69 -14.15
C LEU A 631 -9.31 -2.99 -12.65
N TYR A 632 -10.41 -3.31 -11.97
CA TYR A 632 -10.43 -3.51 -10.52
C TYR A 632 -10.87 -4.89 -10.08
N ASN A 633 -11.11 -5.80 -11.05
CA ASN A 633 -11.63 -7.14 -10.81
C ASN A 633 -12.93 -7.10 -9.99
N THR A 634 -13.82 -6.14 -10.28
CA THR A 634 -15.11 -5.95 -9.60
C THR A 634 -16.27 -6.34 -10.49
N TYR A 635 -17.45 -6.52 -9.91
CA TYR A 635 -18.66 -6.83 -10.66
C TYR A 635 -19.61 -5.63 -10.65
N LYS A 636 -20.01 -5.18 -11.84
CA LYS A 636 -21.19 -4.34 -12.00
C LYS A 636 -22.40 -5.24 -11.93
N VAL A 637 -23.24 -5.06 -10.91
CA VAL A 637 -24.43 -5.86 -10.70
C VAL A 637 -25.65 -5.08 -11.15
N TYR A 638 -26.43 -5.66 -12.05
CA TYR A 638 -27.62 -5.06 -12.62
C TYR A 638 -28.85 -5.84 -12.13
N VAL A 639 -29.68 -5.18 -11.34
CA VAL A 639 -30.96 -5.71 -10.85
C VAL A 639 -32.06 -5.17 -11.76
N ASN A 640 -32.70 -6.08 -12.47
CA ASN A 640 -33.71 -5.71 -13.43
C ASN A 640 -35.12 -5.70 -12.84
N GLU A 641 -35.49 -6.73 -12.08
CA GLU A 641 -36.79 -6.86 -11.42
C GLU A 641 -36.64 -7.70 -10.15
N PHE A 642 -37.62 -7.64 -9.26
CA PHE A 642 -37.68 -8.51 -8.08
C PHE A 642 -39.11 -8.87 -7.69
N TYR A 643 -39.28 -10.02 -7.04
CA TYR A 643 -40.54 -10.51 -6.49
C TYR A 643 -40.38 -10.87 -5.02
N ILE A 644 -41.40 -10.61 -4.19
CA ILE A 644 -41.33 -10.78 -2.74
C ILE A 644 -42.64 -11.32 -2.13
N GLY A 645 -42.52 -12.21 -1.14
CA GLY A 645 -43.64 -12.70 -0.35
C GLY A 645 -44.68 -13.47 -1.18
N LYS A 646 -45.94 -13.01 -1.15
CA LYS A 646 -47.05 -13.64 -1.89
C LYS A 646 -46.84 -13.67 -3.41
N GLU A 647 -46.03 -12.76 -3.94
CA GLU A 647 -45.64 -12.76 -5.35
C GLU A 647 -44.81 -13.99 -5.74
N VAL A 648 -44.14 -14.62 -4.76
CA VAL A 648 -43.32 -15.83 -4.94
C VAL A 648 -44.15 -17.11 -4.69
N HIS A 649 -45.04 -17.10 -3.70
CA HIS A 649 -45.79 -18.29 -3.27
C HIS A 649 -46.97 -18.70 -4.16
N ASN A 650 -47.47 -17.82 -5.04
CA ASN A 650 -48.70 -18.09 -5.79
C ASN A 650 -48.58 -19.04 -7.00
N ALA A 651 -47.41 -19.58 -7.37
CA ALA A 651 -47.35 -20.55 -8.47
C ALA A 651 -46.02 -21.27 -8.63
N GLU A 652 -46.07 -22.58 -8.86
CA GLU A 652 -44.93 -23.39 -9.27
C GLU A 652 -44.36 -23.00 -10.66
N ASN A 653 -44.99 -22.10 -11.43
CA ASN A 653 -44.53 -21.68 -12.76
C ASN A 653 -44.84 -20.21 -13.19
N GLU A 654 -45.55 -19.40 -12.40
CA GLU A 654 -46.07 -18.10 -12.89
C GLU A 654 -45.03 -16.96 -12.86
N TYR A 655 -44.07 -16.93 -11.93
CA TYR A 655 -43.02 -15.90 -12.01
C TYR A 655 -42.10 -16.14 -13.21
N VAL A 656 -41.83 -17.41 -13.56
CA VAL A 656 -41.11 -17.79 -14.77
C VAL A 656 -41.88 -17.40 -16.02
N ASN A 657 -43.21 -17.60 -16.03
CA ASN A 657 -44.07 -17.12 -17.12
C ASN A 657 -44.15 -15.60 -17.18
N LYS A 658 -44.24 -14.90 -16.04
CA LYS A 658 -44.16 -13.43 -15.96
C LYS A 658 -42.80 -12.91 -16.43
N CYS A 659 -41.71 -13.65 -16.18
CA CYS A 659 -40.38 -13.35 -16.72
C CYS A 659 -40.35 -13.51 -18.25
N ARG A 660 -40.99 -14.56 -18.80
CA ARG A 660 -41.16 -14.75 -20.26
C ARG A 660 -42.02 -13.66 -20.89
N GLU A 661 -43.17 -13.34 -20.30
CA GLU A 661 -44.09 -12.29 -20.76
C GLU A 661 -43.46 -10.89 -20.64
N SER A 662 -42.63 -10.69 -19.62
CA SER A 662 -41.88 -9.45 -19.45
C SER A 662 -40.54 -9.47 -20.18
N ALA A 663 -40.15 -10.55 -20.88
CA ALA A 663 -38.81 -10.68 -21.45
C ALA A 663 -38.48 -9.54 -22.41
N GLU A 664 -39.41 -9.18 -23.31
CA GLU A 664 -39.24 -8.01 -24.17
C GLU A 664 -39.07 -6.70 -23.38
N LYS A 665 -39.81 -6.54 -22.27
CA LYS A 665 -39.72 -5.36 -21.40
C LYS A 665 -38.38 -5.34 -20.65
N ILE A 666 -37.91 -6.47 -20.15
CA ILE A 666 -36.62 -6.68 -19.48
C ILE A 666 -35.47 -6.40 -20.47
N LEU A 667 -35.62 -6.82 -21.74
CA LEU A 667 -34.65 -6.61 -22.81
C LEU A 667 -34.66 -5.18 -23.38
N LYS A 668 -35.79 -4.45 -23.28
CA LYS A 668 -35.96 -3.06 -23.76
C LYS A 668 -35.45 -1.98 -22.77
N VAL A 669 -34.91 -2.33 -21.59
CA VAL A 669 -34.47 -1.32 -20.63
C VAL A 669 -33.08 -0.76 -20.97
N GLY A 670 -33.08 0.45 -21.52
CA GLY A 670 -31.90 1.33 -21.63
C GLY A 670 -31.70 2.27 -20.43
N GLY A 671 -32.44 2.10 -19.33
CA GLY A 671 -32.39 2.96 -18.14
C GLY A 671 -31.99 2.19 -16.89
N TYR A 672 -30.68 1.99 -16.71
CA TYR A 672 -30.12 1.53 -15.43
C TYR A 672 -29.58 2.73 -14.67
N ARG A 673 -29.97 2.86 -13.41
CA ARG A 673 -29.48 3.92 -12.53
C ARG A 673 -28.50 3.35 -11.52
N LEU A 674 -27.36 4.01 -11.38
CA LEU A 674 -26.40 3.69 -10.34
C LEU A 674 -27.03 3.99 -8.99
N CYS A 675 -27.06 2.98 -8.14
CA CYS A 675 -27.60 3.03 -6.80
C CYS A 675 -26.51 2.64 -5.79
N LYS A 676 -26.59 3.27 -4.62
CA LYS A 676 -25.82 2.94 -3.43
C LYS A 676 -26.73 2.29 -2.41
N LEU A 677 -26.34 1.12 -1.91
CA LEU A 677 -26.94 0.46 -0.78
C LEU A 677 -26.03 0.63 0.43
N CYS A 678 -26.49 1.33 1.46
CA CYS A 678 -25.73 1.59 2.69
C CYS A 678 -26.58 1.31 3.95
N LYS A 679 -26.19 1.86 5.11
CA LYS A 679 -26.96 1.75 6.36
C LYS A 679 -28.31 2.51 6.30
N ASP A 680 -28.40 3.56 5.49
CA ASP A 680 -29.61 4.38 5.31
C ASP A 680 -30.58 3.81 4.24
N GLY A 681 -30.30 2.58 3.78
CA GLY A 681 -31.04 1.89 2.73
C GLY A 681 -30.49 2.15 1.33
N LEU A 682 -31.33 1.87 0.32
CA LEU A 682 -30.96 2.09 -1.10
C LEU A 682 -31.22 3.55 -1.52
N ILE A 683 -30.20 4.19 -2.10
CA ILE A 683 -30.15 5.59 -2.56
C ILE A 683 -29.75 5.63 -4.04
N VAL A 684 -30.41 6.47 -4.83
CA VAL A 684 -30.13 6.65 -6.27
C VAL A 684 -29.09 7.76 -6.46
N LEU A 685 -28.07 7.51 -7.30
CA LEU A 685 -26.99 8.47 -7.58
C LEU A 685 -27.09 9.12 -8.98
N THR A 686 -27.91 8.57 -9.89
CA THR A 686 -28.07 9.04 -11.29
C THR A 686 -29.52 9.12 -11.73
#